data_AF-X5MFN5-F1
#
_entry.id   AF-X5MFN5-F1
#
_cell.length_a   1.000
_cell.length_b   1.000
_cell.length_c   1.000
_cell.angle_alpha   90.00
_cell.angle_beta   90.00
_cell.angle_gamma   90.00
#
_symmetry.space_group_name_H-M   'P 1'
#
loop_
_entity.id
_entity.type
_entity.pdbx_description
1 polymer ?
#
loop_
_entity_poly.entity_id
_entity_poly.type
_entity_poly.pdbx_seq_one_letter_code
_entity_poly.pdbx_strand_id
1 'polypeptide(L)'
;MKALTDITGKPEYAIDGSALGALQADQIKLVATEKGVGVRMRHDMAANAGQLHLSADGKISLQNAFGHRGVVLKSKSQSVLAKHIASKKHIEIAAKKDVTLETIGADGHFIAEAQEGLLTIAGQATSGGNMQLSSREAIKVSGLGAGADIAFATGSDLTIGGTILSGGNLKAHAGGDIRAHLLAGGVDMAETGAAGKLVLGSHGGVDLQSVGGVIAAESIYGAGEITLVSPQGISVSQFLQSHDNVAIHTQPDAGVHFGQLIAYGRADIDGGAVDFSSLMTGGDAVLKVRNLEAGTLMTGGDFVQSSVFGKLILHEKGSLSITAQRGIKVGHIISGENIALFAGNDIYYDQVIGYGSTTLTSGSGGISVENVLSAMGDVRLTANTLDLSKNCSHIYTLQTLYLKGDHIDVSGSELTYGGLDFQSTNALDIQHARLQSVTDKGGSGDIIFRAPGIMTDKETSVLAARDFTIKTGKLHNSGQLAAGQNLAFSVTGDATNSKTGLIYVKGNGALKVDGALLNDLGAIVAEGDLSFTNLGGTGKSLSLVNKAGLIQAGENLNIQTKTLQNEADSIPEMKEKKEYSDLSFQRPEGADQLSDGMLYQDGPNLWGKGHEHQSHTGPFKGHVKIFLDTPLWNSKEGTYGTATLKDGSVYKAFTWEFEPVYTPRGSCCLCRATCC
;
A
#
# COMPACT_ATOMS: atom_id res chain seq x y z
N MET A 1 14.33 -100.45 -15.51
CA MET A 1 13.42 -99.33 -15.86
C MET A 1 14.23 -98.06 -15.87
N LYS A 2 14.43 -97.49 -17.05
CA LYS A 2 15.19 -96.27 -17.31
C LYS A 2 14.32 -95.10 -16.88
N ALA A 3 14.79 -94.27 -15.96
CA ALA A 3 14.11 -93.03 -15.60
C ALA A 3 13.89 -92.20 -16.87
N LEU A 4 12.63 -91.86 -17.15
CA LEU A 4 12.28 -90.85 -18.14
C LEU A 4 12.65 -89.51 -17.51
N THR A 5 13.86 -89.05 -17.79
CA THR A 5 14.28 -87.67 -17.53
C THR A 5 13.42 -86.74 -18.37
N ASP A 6 12.76 -85.81 -17.69
CA ASP A 6 12.05 -84.67 -18.28
C ASP A 6 13.00 -83.90 -19.22
N ILE A 7 12.75 -83.98 -20.52
CA ILE A 7 13.47 -83.28 -21.59
C ILE A 7 12.53 -82.24 -22.19
N THR A 8 12.22 -81.20 -21.44
CA THR A 8 11.93 -79.86 -21.98
C THR A 8 12.05 -78.84 -20.85
N GLY A 9 12.91 -77.83 -21.02
CA GLY A 9 12.92 -76.67 -20.13
C GLY A 9 11.52 -76.02 -20.11
N LYS A 10 11.10 -75.56 -18.93
CA LYS A 10 9.83 -74.83 -18.73
C LYS A 10 9.63 -73.76 -19.82
N PRO A 11 8.53 -73.80 -20.60
CA PRO A 11 8.30 -72.84 -21.68
C PRO A 11 8.07 -71.43 -21.13
N GLU A 12 8.45 -70.39 -21.89
CA GLU A 12 8.20 -68.99 -21.49
C GLU A 12 6.69 -68.67 -21.47
N TYR A 13 5.90 -69.32 -22.35
CA TYR A 13 4.47 -69.10 -22.51
C TYR A 13 3.71 -70.44 -22.54
N ALA A 14 2.63 -70.54 -21.77
CA ALA A 14 1.74 -71.71 -21.72
C ALA A 14 0.77 -71.66 -22.90
N ILE A 15 0.45 -70.44 -23.32
CA ILE A 15 -0.36 -70.14 -24.47
C ILE A 15 0.43 -69.14 -25.31
N ASP A 16 0.93 -69.61 -26.44
CA ASP A 16 1.61 -68.78 -27.44
C ASP A 16 0.82 -68.82 -28.76
N GLY A 17 -0.12 -67.88 -28.91
CA GLY A 17 -0.88 -67.72 -30.14
C GLY A 17 -0.15 -66.94 -31.22
N SER A 18 1.19 -66.84 -31.18
CA SER A 18 1.96 -66.16 -32.21
C SER A 18 1.79 -66.78 -33.61
N ALA A 19 1.59 -68.09 -33.67
CA ALA A 19 1.32 -68.83 -34.91
C ALA A 19 -0.17 -69.04 -35.19
N LEU A 20 -1.04 -68.59 -34.28
CA LEU A 20 -2.50 -68.67 -34.39
C LEU A 20 -3.04 -67.34 -34.91
N GLY A 21 -4.19 -67.38 -35.59
CA GLY A 21 -4.92 -66.17 -35.99
C GLY A 21 -5.59 -65.44 -34.82
N ALA A 22 -6.54 -64.56 -35.12
CA ALA A 22 -7.33 -63.88 -34.10
C ALA A 22 -8.13 -64.89 -33.24
N LEU A 23 -8.26 -64.60 -31.94
CA LEU A 23 -9.08 -65.37 -31.00
C LEU A 23 -10.37 -64.60 -30.71
N GLN A 24 -11.52 -65.15 -31.10
CA GLN A 24 -12.82 -64.49 -30.94
C GLN A 24 -13.82 -65.44 -30.26
N ALA A 25 -14.55 -64.93 -29.27
CA ALA A 25 -15.63 -65.65 -28.58
C ALA A 25 -16.60 -64.64 -27.95
N ASP A 26 -17.73 -65.11 -27.41
CA ASP A 26 -18.61 -64.27 -26.60
C ASP A 26 -17.89 -63.83 -25.32
N GLN A 27 -17.23 -64.78 -24.64
CA GLN A 27 -16.40 -64.53 -23.46
C GLN A 27 -15.07 -65.26 -23.61
N ILE A 28 -13.98 -64.62 -23.21
CA ILE A 28 -12.65 -65.23 -23.20
C ILE A 28 -12.13 -65.26 -21.77
N LYS A 29 -11.82 -66.46 -21.26
CA LYS A 29 -11.15 -66.65 -19.97
C LYS A 29 -9.94 -67.56 -20.15
N LEU A 30 -8.75 -67.04 -19.93
CA LEU A 30 -7.48 -67.77 -20.04
C LEU A 30 -6.74 -67.68 -18.70
N VAL A 31 -6.29 -68.83 -18.18
CA VAL A 31 -5.59 -68.92 -16.90
C VAL A 31 -4.35 -69.82 -17.04
N ALA A 32 -3.16 -69.22 -17.03
CA ALA A 32 -1.89 -69.93 -16.98
C ALA A 32 -1.38 -69.98 -15.53
N THR A 33 -1.41 -71.17 -14.91
CA THR A 33 -1.12 -71.35 -13.48
C THR A 33 0.31 -71.77 -13.16
N GLU A 34 1.09 -72.19 -14.16
CA GLU A 34 2.37 -72.86 -13.95
C GLU A 34 3.52 -71.88 -13.69
N LYS A 35 3.82 -71.52 -12.43
CA LYS A 35 4.86 -70.52 -12.00
C LYS A 35 5.31 -69.58 -13.12
N GLY A 36 6.56 -69.26 -13.41
CA GLY A 36 6.92 -68.17 -14.36
C GLY A 36 6.42 -68.22 -15.83
N VAL A 37 5.44 -69.06 -16.21
CA VAL A 37 4.89 -69.19 -17.55
C VAL A 37 3.80 -68.14 -17.85
N GLY A 38 3.94 -67.47 -18.99
CA GLY A 38 3.08 -66.39 -19.46
C GLY A 38 2.03 -66.76 -20.51
N VAL A 39 1.39 -65.73 -21.08
CA VAL A 39 0.52 -65.81 -22.26
C VAL A 39 0.92 -64.77 -23.30
N ARG A 40 1.06 -65.19 -24.55
CA ARG A 40 1.40 -64.32 -25.69
C ARG A 40 0.39 -64.47 -26.82
N MET A 41 -0.12 -63.35 -27.31
CA MET A 41 -0.98 -63.26 -28.49
C MET A 41 -0.51 -62.12 -29.39
N ARG A 42 -0.11 -62.45 -30.61
CA ARG A 42 0.35 -61.49 -31.63
C ARG A 42 -0.74 -61.04 -32.59
N HIS A 43 -1.95 -61.56 -32.47
CA HIS A 43 -3.12 -61.16 -33.24
C HIS A 43 -4.25 -60.75 -32.28
N ASP A 44 -5.37 -60.30 -32.84
CA ASP A 44 -6.50 -59.76 -32.07
C ASP A 44 -7.11 -60.80 -31.13
N MET A 45 -7.43 -60.38 -29.90
CA MET A 45 -8.35 -61.09 -29.03
C MET A 45 -9.62 -60.26 -28.85
N ALA A 46 -10.79 -60.85 -29.09
CA ALA A 46 -12.08 -60.17 -28.96
C ALA A 46 -13.11 -61.01 -28.20
N ALA A 47 -13.55 -60.52 -27.03
CA ALA A 47 -14.73 -61.01 -26.32
C ALA A 47 -15.95 -60.15 -26.71
N ASN A 48 -16.75 -60.63 -27.67
CA ASN A 48 -17.74 -59.83 -28.41
C ASN A 48 -19.01 -59.49 -27.60
N ALA A 49 -19.38 -60.31 -26.62
CA ALA A 49 -20.57 -60.11 -25.78
C ALA A 49 -20.25 -60.00 -24.27
N GLY A 50 -19.10 -60.54 -23.86
CA GLY A 50 -18.69 -60.75 -22.48
C GLY A 50 -17.35 -60.10 -22.13
N GLN A 51 -16.74 -60.58 -21.04
CA GLN A 51 -15.47 -60.07 -20.54
C GLN A 51 -14.30 -60.86 -21.14
N LEU A 52 -13.18 -60.17 -21.40
CA LEU A 52 -11.89 -60.81 -21.62
C LEU A 52 -11.13 -60.84 -20.29
N HIS A 53 -10.91 -62.03 -19.73
CA HIS A 53 -10.14 -62.22 -18.50
C HIS A 53 -8.93 -63.10 -18.77
N LEU A 54 -7.73 -62.53 -18.60
CA LEU A 54 -6.46 -63.23 -18.78
C LEU A 54 -5.64 -63.14 -17.49
N SER A 55 -5.33 -64.28 -16.89
CA SER A 55 -4.42 -64.37 -15.76
C SER A 55 -3.28 -65.33 -16.06
N ALA A 56 -2.06 -64.91 -15.80
CA ALA A 56 -0.86 -65.74 -15.89
C ALA A 56 0.01 -65.50 -14.67
N ASP A 57 0.78 -66.51 -14.23
CA ASP A 57 1.86 -66.22 -13.30
C ASP A 57 2.99 -65.47 -14.00
N GLY A 58 3.40 -65.88 -15.21
CA GLY A 58 4.39 -65.18 -16.03
C GLY A 58 3.85 -63.99 -16.84
N LYS A 59 4.62 -63.58 -17.87
CA LYS A 59 4.39 -62.37 -18.67
C LYS A 59 3.11 -62.46 -19.51
N ILE A 60 2.36 -61.36 -19.62
CA ILE A 60 1.28 -61.22 -20.59
C ILE A 60 1.75 -60.29 -21.71
N SER A 61 1.68 -60.75 -22.97
CA SER A 61 2.09 -59.95 -24.14
C SER A 61 1.03 -60.01 -25.23
N LEU A 62 0.35 -58.91 -25.48
CA LEU A 62 -0.78 -58.81 -26.40
C LEU A 62 -0.51 -57.74 -27.47
N GLN A 63 -1.02 -57.94 -28.68
CA GLN A 63 -1.13 -56.84 -29.64
C GLN A 63 -2.42 -56.05 -29.36
N ASN A 64 -3.57 -56.65 -29.68
CA ASN A 64 -4.88 -56.02 -29.56
C ASN A 64 -5.81 -56.86 -28.65
N ALA A 65 -6.53 -56.21 -27.75
CA ALA A 65 -7.51 -56.85 -26.89
C ALA A 65 -8.80 -56.02 -26.80
N PHE A 66 -9.93 -56.66 -27.07
CA PHE A 66 -11.26 -56.07 -26.93
C PHE A 66 -12.15 -56.91 -26.01
N GLY A 67 -12.92 -56.25 -25.15
CA GLY A 67 -13.94 -56.90 -24.34
C GLY A 67 -15.20 -56.04 -24.18
N HIS A 68 -16.36 -56.59 -24.54
CA HIS A 68 -17.64 -55.88 -24.46
C HIS A 68 -18.05 -55.58 -23.01
N ARG A 69 -17.85 -56.52 -22.07
CA ARG A 69 -18.18 -56.32 -20.64
C ARG A 69 -16.98 -56.00 -19.75
N GLY A 70 -15.79 -55.90 -20.33
CA GLY A 70 -14.57 -55.55 -19.63
C GLY A 70 -13.35 -56.27 -20.18
N VAL A 71 -12.17 -55.74 -19.89
CA VAL A 71 -10.89 -56.42 -20.09
C VAL A 71 -10.15 -56.46 -18.75
N VAL A 72 -9.73 -57.63 -18.31
CA VAL A 72 -9.00 -57.83 -17.05
C VAL A 72 -7.74 -58.65 -17.33
N LEU A 73 -6.56 -58.05 -17.12
CA LEU A 73 -5.25 -58.66 -17.34
C LEU A 73 -4.48 -58.73 -16.01
N LYS A 74 -4.05 -59.92 -15.60
CA LYS A 74 -3.34 -60.13 -14.32
C LYS A 74 -2.09 -60.98 -14.50
N SER A 75 -0.90 -60.36 -14.45
CA SER A 75 0.40 -61.05 -14.39
C SER A 75 0.88 -61.10 -12.94
N LYS A 76 0.97 -62.30 -12.35
CA LYS A 76 1.23 -62.45 -10.90
C LYS A 76 2.70 -62.29 -10.50
N SER A 77 3.65 -62.57 -11.41
CA SER A 77 5.09 -62.51 -11.12
C SER A 77 5.91 -61.72 -12.13
N GLN A 78 5.33 -61.29 -13.26
CA GLN A 78 6.03 -60.56 -14.34
C GLN A 78 5.24 -59.33 -14.81
N SER A 79 5.47 -58.92 -16.06
CA SER A 79 4.98 -57.70 -16.68
C SER A 79 3.77 -57.94 -17.61
N VAL A 80 3.02 -56.88 -17.90
CA VAL A 80 2.00 -56.82 -18.96
C VAL A 80 2.50 -55.89 -20.08
N LEU A 81 2.50 -56.37 -21.31
CA LEU A 81 2.72 -55.58 -22.52
C LEU A 81 1.49 -55.69 -23.42
N ALA A 82 0.89 -54.56 -23.78
CA ALA A 82 -0.20 -54.53 -24.75
C ALA A 82 -0.09 -53.28 -25.65
N LYS A 83 -0.42 -53.39 -26.94
CA LYS A 83 -0.49 -52.19 -27.78
C LYS A 83 -1.84 -51.51 -27.61
N HIS A 84 -2.92 -52.15 -28.04
CA HIS A 84 -4.24 -51.54 -28.06
C HIS A 84 -5.21 -52.35 -27.19
N ILE A 85 -5.79 -51.72 -26.17
CA ILE A 85 -6.84 -52.35 -25.35
C ILE A 85 -8.10 -51.47 -25.38
N ALA A 86 -9.23 -52.08 -25.71
CA ALA A 86 -10.51 -51.38 -25.72
C ALA A 86 -11.60 -52.16 -24.95
N SER A 87 -12.50 -51.43 -24.29
CA SER A 87 -13.67 -52.01 -23.65
C SER A 87 -14.88 -51.08 -23.67
N LYS A 88 -16.07 -51.67 -23.84
CA LYS A 88 -17.36 -50.99 -23.65
C LYS A 88 -17.77 -50.85 -22.18
N LYS A 89 -16.94 -51.33 -21.25
CA LYS A 89 -17.06 -51.16 -19.80
C LYS A 89 -15.70 -50.81 -19.21
N HIS A 90 -15.15 -51.63 -18.33
CA HIS A 90 -13.92 -51.33 -17.60
C HIS A 90 -12.69 -52.02 -18.19
N ILE A 91 -11.52 -51.46 -17.92
CA ILE A 91 -10.23 -52.11 -18.15
C ILE A 91 -9.49 -52.16 -16.81
N GLU A 92 -9.06 -53.34 -16.39
CA GLU A 92 -8.25 -53.55 -15.19
C GLU A 92 -6.97 -54.31 -15.57
N ILE A 93 -5.81 -53.73 -15.24
CA ILE A 93 -4.50 -54.32 -15.54
C ILE A 93 -3.68 -54.33 -14.25
N ALA A 94 -3.21 -55.50 -13.85
CA ALA A 94 -2.29 -55.61 -12.72
C ALA A 94 -1.10 -56.49 -13.11
N ALA A 95 0.10 -55.98 -12.85
CA ALA A 95 1.35 -56.71 -13.05
C ALA A 95 2.22 -56.61 -11.80
N LYS A 96 2.98 -57.66 -11.51
CA LYS A 96 3.98 -57.62 -10.44
C LYS A 96 5.12 -56.67 -10.78
N LYS A 97 5.59 -56.70 -12.03
CA LYS A 97 6.63 -55.82 -12.57
C LYS A 97 5.99 -54.71 -13.41
N ASP A 98 6.45 -54.53 -14.64
CA ASP A 98 6.06 -53.41 -15.49
C ASP A 98 4.67 -53.58 -16.13
N VAL A 99 4.03 -52.46 -16.40
CA VAL A 99 2.88 -52.36 -17.30
C VAL A 99 3.26 -51.42 -18.44
N THR A 100 3.29 -51.93 -19.67
CA THR A 100 3.58 -51.12 -20.88
C THR A 100 2.42 -51.20 -21.85
N LEU A 101 1.81 -50.05 -22.12
CA LEU A 101 0.62 -49.87 -22.94
C LEU A 101 0.88 -48.85 -24.04
N GLU A 102 0.24 -48.98 -25.20
CA GLU A 102 0.31 -47.97 -26.26
C GLU A 102 -0.97 -47.11 -26.25
N THR A 103 -2.15 -47.68 -26.47
CA THR A 103 -3.43 -46.96 -26.37
C THR A 103 -4.48 -47.72 -25.58
N ILE A 104 -5.29 -46.99 -24.83
CA ILE A 104 -6.38 -47.54 -24.02
C ILE A 104 -7.68 -46.78 -24.33
N GLY A 105 -8.80 -47.50 -24.47
CA GLY A 105 -10.12 -46.91 -24.58
C GLY A 105 -11.16 -47.68 -23.78
N ALA A 106 -11.59 -47.14 -22.63
CA ALA A 106 -12.64 -47.71 -21.81
C ALA A 106 -13.88 -46.79 -21.79
N ASP A 107 -15.07 -47.28 -22.13
CA ASP A 107 -16.30 -46.49 -21.95
C ASP A 107 -16.68 -46.34 -20.46
N GLY A 108 -16.12 -47.18 -19.59
CA GLY A 108 -16.20 -47.10 -18.11
C GLY A 108 -14.84 -46.78 -17.50
N HIS A 109 -14.50 -47.41 -16.36
CA HIS A 109 -13.27 -47.14 -15.62
C HIS A 109 -12.01 -47.78 -16.23
N PHE A 110 -10.86 -47.14 -16.03
CA PHE A 110 -9.55 -47.72 -16.34
C PHE A 110 -8.65 -47.75 -15.10
N ILE A 111 -8.21 -48.93 -14.71
CA ILE A 111 -7.30 -49.15 -13.58
C ILE A 111 -6.06 -49.89 -14.09
N ALA A 112 -4.87 -49.37 -13.80
CA ALA A 112 -3.62 -50.05 -14.07
C ALA A 112 -2.65 -49.95 -12.89
N GLU A 113 -2.09 -51.09 -12.48
CA GLU A 113 -1.17 -51.23 -11.36
C GLU A 113 0.10 -51.98 -11.78
N ALA A 114 1.26 -51.35 -11.56
CA ALA A 114 2.58 -51.98 -11.60
C ALA A 114 3.13 -52.06 -10.16
N GLN A 115 3.15 -53.26 -9.57
CA GLN A 115 3.42 -53.39 -8.12
C GLN A 115 4.88 -53.10 -7.75
N GLU A 116 5.84 -53.39 -8.63
CA GLU A 116 7.28 -53.26 -8.37
C GLU A 116 8.05 -52.65 -9.54
N GLY A 117 7.38 -52.33 -10.66
CA GLY A 117 8.03 -51.83 -11.88
C GLY A 117 7.36 -50.58 -12.43
N LEU A 118 7.77 -50.16 -13.62
CA LEU A 118 7.29 -48.96 -14.30
C LEU A 118 5.90 -49.17 -14.91
N LEU A 119 5.05 -48.16 -14.79
CA LEU A 119 3.83 -48.05 -15.59
C LEU A 119 4.06 -47.04 -16.73
N THR A 120 4.01 -47.51 -17.98
CA THR A 120 4.14 -46.68 -19.18
C THR A 120 2.90 -46.78 -20.06
N ILE A 121 2.37 -45.64 -20.47
CA ILE A 121 1.37 -45.51 -21.55
C ILE A 121 1.96 -44.59 -22.61
N ALA A 122 2.45 -45.18 -23.71
CA ALA A 122 3.20 -44.46 -24.72
C ALA A 122 2.32 -43.56 -25.61
N GLY A 123 1.04 -43.91 -25.79
CA GLY A 123 0.05 -43.15 -26.55
C GLY A 123 -1.06 -42.59 -25.66
N GLN A 124 -2.26 -42.45 -26.24
CA GLN A 124 -3.42 -41.88 -25.55
C GLN A 124 -4.19 -42.96 -24.79
N ALA A 125 -4.65 -42.62 -23.57
CA ALA A 125 -5.60 -43.45 -22.83
C ALA A 125 -6.86 -42.66 -22.49
N THR A 126 -8.03 -43.23 -22.77
CA THR A 126 -9.32 -42.63 -22.46
C THR A 126 -10.18 -43.54 -21.58
N SER A 127 -10.95 -42.91 -20.69
CA SER A 127 -11.91 -43.56 -19.80
C SER A 127 -13.20 -42.74 -19.75
N GLY A 128 -14.36 -43.36 -19.91
CA GLY A 128 -15.65 -42.68 -19.69
C GLY A 128 -15.95 -42.45 -18.21
N GLY A 129 -15.29 -43.20 -17.31
CA GLY A 129 -15.36 -43.03 -15.86
C GLY A 129 -14.02 -42.60 -15.27
N ASN A 130 -13.75 -43.03 -14.03
CA ASN A 130 -12.49 -42.81 -13.33
C ASN A 130 -11.31 -43.54 -13.98
N MET A 131 -10.14 -42.90 -13.93
CA MET A 131 -8.85 -43.48 -14.27
C MET A 131 -7.93 -43.52 -13.04
N GLN A 132 -7.38 -44.70 -12.73
CA GLN A 132 -6.46 -44.89 -11.61
C GLN A 132 -5.19 -45.59 -12.08
N LEU A 133 -4.04 -44.92 -11.92
CA LEU A 133 -2.74 -45.43 -12.35
C LEU A 133 -1.79 -45.47 -11.15
N SER A 134 -1.27 -46.64 -10.83
CA SER A 134 -0.37 -46.81 -9.69
C SER A 134 0.89 -47.60 -10.02
N SER A 135 2.01 -47.16 -9.43
CA SER A 135 3.33 -47.75 -9.59
C SER A 135 4.14 -47.59 -8.30
N ARG A 136 4.95 -48.58 -7.91
CA ARG A 136 5.98 -48.35 -6.86
C ARG A 136 7.22 -47.66 -7.40
N GLU A 137 7.47 -47.75 -8.71
CA GLU A 137 8.53 -47.00 -9.37
C GLU A 137 7.95 -45.71 -9.95
N ALA A 138 8.23 -45.40 -11.22
CA ALA A 138 7.71 -44.22 -11.90
C ALA A 138 6.42 -44.53 -12.68
N ILE A 139 5.73 -43.47 -13.10
CA ILE A 139 4.64 -43.49 -14.08
C ILE A 139 5.02 -42.56 -15.23
N LYS A 140 4.94 -43.06 -16.46
CA LYS A 140 5.14 -42.27 -17.69
C LYS A 140 3.94 -42.38 -18.60
N VAL A 141 3.30 -41.26 -18.91
CA VAL A 141 2.13 -41.20 -19.80
C VAL A 141 2.29 -40.10 -20.84
N SER A 142 1.70 -40.27 -22.01
CA SER A 142 1.68 -39.23 -23.05
C SER A 142 0.45 -38.33 -22.93
N GLY A 143 -0.76 -38.87 -22.95
CA GLY A 143 -1.96 -38.05 -22.76
C GLY A 143 -3.14 -38.88 -22.26
N LEU A 144 -3.93 -38.30 -21.37
CA LEU A 144 -5.02 -38.98 -20.70
C LEU A 144 -6.30 -38.15 -20.75
N GLY A 145 -7.43 -38.82 -20.96
CA GLY A 145 -8.77 -38.22 -20.85
C GLY A 145 -9.70 -39.10 -20.02
N ALA A 146 -10.31 -38.55 -18.98
CA ALA A 146 -11.30 -39.27 -18.18
C ALA A 146 -12.59 -38.46 -18.04
N GLY A 147 -13.75 -39.08 -18.22
CA GLY A 147 -15.05 -38.44 -17.99
C GLY A 147 -15.33 -38.11 -16.51
N ALA A 148 -14.56 -38.70 -15.59
CA ALA A 148 -14.63 -38.44 -14.16
C ALA A 148 -13.20 -38.18 -13.60
N ASP A 149 -12.85 -38.72 -12.44
CA ASP A 149 -11.58 -38.42 -11.77
C ASP A 149 -10.37 -39.13 -12.42
N ILE A 150 -9.20 -38.49 -12.38
CA ILE A 150 -7.90 -39.12 -12.67
C ILE A 150 -7.06 -39.12 -11.40
N ALA A 151 -6.55 -40.29 -11.01
CA ALA A 151 -5.68 -40.43 -9.85
C ALA A 151 -4.38 -41.16 -10.19
N PHE A 152 -3.26 -40.59 -9.75
CA PHE A 152 -1.93 -41.18 -9.80
C PHE A 152 -1.38 -41.46 -8.41
N ALA A 153 -0.76 -42.63 -8.24
CA ALA A 153 0.03 -42.97 -7.06
C ALA A 153 1.35 -43.61 -7.50
N THR A 154 2.46 -42.88 -7.37
CA THR A 154 3.77 -43.33 -7.84
C THR A 154 4.82 -43.21 -6.73
N GLY A 155 5.66 -44.23 -6.55
CA GLY A 155 6.73 -44.20 -5.53
C GLY A 155 7.96 -43.39 -5.96
N SER A 156 8.06 -43.04 -7.24
CA SER A 156 9.11 -42.21 -7.84
C SER A 156 8.47 -41.09 -8.67
N ASP A 157 8.94 -40.85 -9.88
CA ASP A 157 8.50 -39.72 -10.71
C ASP A 157 7.16 -39.99 -11.42
N LEU A 158 6.39 -38.92 -11.64
CA LEU A 158 5.27 -38.87 -12.57
C LEU A 158 5.66 -37.96 -13.74
N THR A 159 5.79 -38.54 -14.94
CA THR A 159 6.09 -37.80 -16.17
C THR A 159 4.93 -37.88 -17.14
N ILE A 160 4.43 -36.70 -17.53
CA ILE A 160 3.29 -36.51 -18.42
C ILE A 160 3.78 -35.75 -19.64
N GLY A 161 3.96 -36.46 -20.76
CA GLY A 161 4.51 -35.91 -22.00
C GLY A 161 3.55 -35.05 -22.82
N GLY A 162 2.30 -34.90 -22.38
CA GLY A 162 1.24 -34.21 -23.11
C GLY A 162 0.14 -33.70 -22.19
N THR A 163 -1.11 -33.77 -22.63
CA THR A 163 -2.25 -33.17 -21.93
C THR A 163 -2.99 -34.19 -21.08
N ILE A 164 -3.40 -33.79 -19.88
CA ILE A 164 -4.36 -34.52 -19.05
C ILE A 164 -5.64 -33.71 -18.92
N LEU A 165 -6.77 -34.35 -19.26
CA LEU A 165 -8.11 -33.80 -19.10
C LEU A 165 -8.91 -34.72 -18.17
N SER A 166 -9.23 -34.23 -16.98
CA SER A 166 -10.09 -34.91 -16.01
C SER A 166 -11.44 -34.20 -15.94
N GLY A 167 -12.54 -34.92 -16.18
CA GLY A 167 -13.90 -34.37 -16.05
C GLY A 167 -14.29 -34.12 -14.59
N GLY A 168 -13.68 -34.86 -13.67
CA GLY A 168 -13.69 -34.61 -12.23
C GLY A 168 -12.35 -34.08 -11.73
N ASN A 169 -11.95 -34.50 -10.53
CA ASN A 169 -10.69 -34.10 -9.91
C ASN A 169 -9.49 -34.82 -10.54
N LEU A 170 -8.40 -34.07 -10.70
CA LEU A 170 -7.09 -34.63 -11.01
C LEU A 170 -6.26 -34.68 -9.72
N LYS A 171 -5.83 -35.88 -9.32
CA LYS A 171 -4.99 -36.10 -8.13
C LYS A 171 -3.71 -36.81 -8.50
N ALA A 172 -2.58 -36.33 -7.98
CA ALA A 172 -1.31 -37.02 -8.12
C ALA A 172 -0.53 -37.01 -6.83
N HIS A 173 -0.12 -38.19 -6.38
CA HIS A 173 0.83 -38.36 -5.30
C HIS A 173 2.07 -39.07 -5.83
N ALA A 174 3.21 -38.38 -5.81
CA ALA A 174 4.48 -38.87 -6.33
C ALA A 174 5.57 -38.84 -5.26
N GLY A 175 6.35 -39.93 -5.16
CA GLY A 175 7.52 -39.96 -4.29
C GLY A 175 8.64 -39.02 -4.76
N GLY A 176 8.78 -38.86 -6.08
CA GLY A 176 9.73 -37.97 -6.74
C GLY A 176 9.04 -36.81 -7.46
N ASP A 177 9.55 -36.44 -8.62
CA ASP A 177 9.11 -35.26 -9.36
C ASP A 177 7.75 -35.47 -10.05
N ILE A 178 6.97 -34.40 -10.16
CA ILE A 178 5.80 -34.33 -11.05
C ILE A 178 6.17 -33.39 -12.19
N ARG A 179 6.26 -33.92 -13.41
CA ARG A 179 6.54 -33.15 -14.63
C ARG A 179 5.39 -33.29 -15.62
N ALA A 180 4.81 -32.17 -16.01
CA ALA A 180 3.69 -32.14 -16.95
C ALA A 180 3.77 -30.98 -17.94
N HIS A 181 3.07 -31.12 -19.05
CA HIS A 181 2.80 -30.00 -19.94
C HIS A 181 1.53 -29.28 -19.48
N LEU A 182 0.35 -29.85 -19.75
CA LEU A 182 -0.95 -29.27 -19.38
C LEU A 182 -1.76 -30.24 -18.52
N LEU A 183 -2.25 -29.75 -17.40
CA LEU A 183 -3.12 -30.47 -16.47
C LEU A 183 -4.44 -29.72 -16.31
N ALA A 184 -5.57 -30.42 -16.45
CA ALA A 184 -6.88 -29.83 -16.22
C ALA A 184 -7.78 -30.76 -15.38
N GLY A 185 -8.31 -30.21 -14.28
CA GLY A 185 -9.36 -30.81 -13.47
C GLY A 185 -10.70 -30.10 -13.68
N GLY A 186 -11.79 -30.86 -13.70
CA GLY A 186 -13.14 -30.35 -13.88
C GLY A 186 -13.47 -29.90 -15.31
N VAL A 187 -12.99 -30.63 -16.32
CA VAL A 187 -13.18 -30.29 -17.73
C VAL A 187 -14.60 -30.62 -18.18
N ASP A 188 -15.28 -29.68 -18.83
CA ASP A 188 -16.48 -29.99 -19.61
C ASP A 188 -16.04 -30.65 -20.92
N MET A 189 -16.07 -31.99 -20.95
CA MET A 189 -15.59 -32.76 -22.09
C MET A 189 -16.41 -32.54 -23.36
N ALA A 190 -17.72 -32.32 -23.21
CA ALA A 190 -18.62 -32.13 -24.34
C ALA A 190 -18.36 -30.77 -24.99
N GLU A 191 -18.32 -29.72 -24.17
CA GLU A 191 -18.09 -28.35 -24.66
C GLU A 191 -16.65 -28.15 -25.12
N THR A 192 -15.66 -28.73 -24.44
CA THR A 192 -14.26 -28.72 -24.91
C THR A 192 -14.13 -29.34 -26.30
N GLY A 193 -14.79 -30.48 -26.53
CA GLY A 193 -14.82 -31.13 -27.83
C GLY A 193 -15.53 -30.30 -28.91
N ALA A 194 -16.64 -29.65 -28.57
CA ALA A 194 -17.41 -28.80 -29.48
C ALA A 194 -16.67 -27.48 -29.83
N ALA A 195 -16.05 -26.85 -28.84
CA ALA A 195 -15.36 -25.56 -28.98
C ALA A 195 -13.94 -25.69 -29.56
N GLY A 196 -13.34 -26.88 -29.51
CA GLY A 196 -11.96 -27.11 -29.96
C GLY A 196 -10.90 -26.43 -29.07
N LYS A 197 -11.28 -26.02 -27.86
CA LYS A 197 -10.42 -25.39 -26.85
C LYS A 197 -10.82 -25.90 -25.47
N LEU A 198 -9.92 -25.82 -24.49
CA LEU A 198 -10.21 -26.21 -23.11
C LEU A 198 -11.38 -25.38 -22.56
N VAL A 199 -12.42 -26.06 -22.08
CA VAL A 199 -13.53 -25.47 -21.35
C VAL A 199 -13.68 -26.17 -20.01
N LEU A 200 -13.59 -25.39 -18.94
CA LEU A 200 -13.81 -25.87 -17.58
C LEU A 200 -15.31 -25.90 -17.28
N GLY A 201 -15.74 -26.95 -16.59
CA GLY A 201 -17.07 -27.06 -16.01
C GLY A 201 -17.19 -26.25 -14.71
N SER A 202 -18.07 -26.72 -13.82
CA SER A 202 -18.41 -26.03 -12.57
C SER A 202 -17.74 -26.62 -11.32
N HIS A 203 -17.13 -27.80 -11.41
CA HIS A 203 -16.53 -28.51 -10.29
C HIS A 203 -15.35 -29.36 -10.78
N GLY A 204 -14.40 -29.66 -9.89
CA GLY A 204 -13.25 -30.52 -10.17
C GLY A 204 -11.94 -29.75 -10.04
N GLY A 205 -11.16 -30.10 -9.03
CA GLY A 205 -9.89 -29.45 -8.71
C GLY A 205 -8.66 -30.21 -9.20
N VAL A 206 -7.49 -29.66 -8.88
CA VAL A 206 -6.19 -30.29 -9.12
C VAL A 206 -5.42 -30.36 -7.79
N ASP A 207 -5.05 -31.56 -7.35
CA ASP A 207 -4.27 -31.80 -6.12
C ASP A 207 -3.00 -32.56 -6.49
N LEU A 208 -1.86 -31.86 -6.46
CA LEU A 208 -0.54 -32.43 -6.79
C LEU A 208 0.35 -32.40 -5.57
N GLN A 209 0.85 -33.58 -5.20
CA GLN A 209 1.72 -33.77 -4.04
C GLN A 209 2.97 -34.53 -4.46
N SER A 210 4.11 -33.85 -4.37
CA SER A 210 5.44 -34.47 -4.47
C SER A 210 6.04 -34.60 -3.07
N VAL A 211 6.49 -35.81 -2.71
CA VAL A 211 7.06 -36.10 -1.38
C VAL A 211 8.52 -35.71 -1.28
N GLY A 212 9.30 -35.91 -2.33
CA GLY A 212 10.75 -35.69 -2.34
C GLY A 212 11.28 -34.95 -3.56
N GLY A 213 10.41 -34.48 -4.45
CA GLY A 213 10.76 -33.84 -5.71
C GLY A 213 10.08 -32.49 -5.91
N VAL A 214 10.21 -31.96 -7.12
CA VAL A 214 9.59 -30.71 -7.57
C VAL A 214 8.25 -30.97 -8.28
N ILE A 215 7.40 -29.95 -8.36
CA ILE A 215 6.29 -29.91 -9.32
C ILE A 215 6.66 -28.92 -10.43
N ALA A 216 6.76 -29.40 -11.67
CA ALA A 216 7.01 -28.60 -12.85
C ALA A 216 5.91 -28.81 -13.89
N ALA A 217 5.19 -27.75 -14.25
CA ALA A 217 4.15 -27.78 -15.26
C ALA A 217 4.25 -26.57 -16.19
N GLU A 218 3.73 -26.68 -17.41
CA GLU A 218 3.54 -25.50 -18.26
C GLU A 218 2.26 -24.77 -17.88
N SER A 219 1.13 -25.49 -17.76
CA SER A 219 -0.13 -24.90 -17.32
C SER A 219 -0.97 -25.88 -16.49
N ILE A 220 -1.68 -25.32 -15.51
CA ILE A 220 -2.60 -26.05 -14.65
C ILE A 220 -3.93 -25.30 -14.57
N TYR A 221 -5.02 -26.00 -14.86
CA TYR A 221 -6.38 -25.47 -14.86
C TYR A 221 -7.29 -26.28 -13.92
N GLY A 222 -8.12 -25.59 -13.14
CA GLY A 222 -9.07 -26.20 -12.21
C GLY A 222 -10.41 -25.48 -12.24
N ALA A 223 -11.50 -26.23 -12.44
CA ALA A 223 -12.86 -25.70 -12.23
C ALA A 223 -13.17 -25.53 -10.73
N GLY A 224 -12.43 -26.20 -9.86
CA GLY A 224 -12.38 -25.96 -8.41
C GLY A 224 -10.96 -25.71 -7.93
N GLU A 225 -10.72 -25.92 -6.64
CA GLU A 225 -9.44 -25.62 -5.98
C GLU A 225 -8.23 -26.29 -6.67
N ILE A 226 -7.12 -25.54 -6.72
CA ILE A 226 -5.81 -26.09 -7.08
C ILE A 226 -4.91 -26.08 -5.84
N THR A 227 -4.41 -27.25 -5.46
CA THR A 227 -3.46 -27.42 -4.35
C THR A 227 -2.17 -28.04 -4.89
N LEU A 228 -1.06 -27.35 -4.67
CA LEU A 228 0.28 -27.79 -5.08
C LEU A 228 1.18 -27.89 -3.84
N VAL A 229 1.68 -29.09 -3.55
CA VAL A 229 2.54 -29.34 -2.40
C VAL A 229 3.82 -30.02 -2.85
N SER A 230 4.96 -29.34 -2.64
CA SER A 230 6.28 -29.90 -2.92
C SER A 230 7.33 -29.30 -1.99
N PRO A 231 8.12 -30.12 -1.28
CA PRO A 231 9.18 -29.60 -0.44
C PRO A 231 10.37 -29.03 -1.21
N GLN A 232 10.59 -29.44 -2.47
CA GLN A 232 11.76 -29.02 -3.26
C GLN A 232 11.49 -27.85 -4.20
N GLY A 233 10.22 -27.51 -4.44
CA GLY A 233 9.85 -26.31 -5.19
C GLY A 233 8.79 -26.55 -6.25
N ILE A 234 8.20 -25.46 -6.73
CA ILE A 234 7.08 -25.46 -7.67
C ILE A 234 7.38 -24.48 -8.81
N SER A 235 7.19 -24.91 -10.05
CA SER A 235 7.38 -24.09 -11.24
C SER A 235 6.22 -24.32 -12.22
N VAL A 236 5.43 -23.27 -12.47
CA VAL A 236 4.35 -23.25 -13.48
C VAL A 236 4.64 -22.17 -14.51
N SER A 237 5.26 -22.53 -15.64
CA SER A 237 5.89 -21.54 -16.51
C SER A 237 4.94 -20.61 -17.26
N GLN A 238 3.66 -20.98 -17.42
CA GLN A 238 2.64 -20.17 -18.11
C GLN A 238 1.47 -19.82 -17.18
N PHE A 239 0.43 -20.64 -17.15
CA PHE A 239 -0.85 -20.31 -16.50
C PHE A 239 -1.17 -21.26 -15.34
N LEU A 240 -1.56 -20.67 -14.21
CA LEU A 240 -2.16 -21.35 -13.08
C LEU A 240 -3.54 -20.74 -12.83
N GLN A 241 -4.60 -21.38 -13.31
CA GLN A 241 -5.95 -20.82 -13.27
C GLN A 241 -6.92 -21.72 -12.51
N SER A 242 -7.53 -21.16 -11.47
CA SER A 242 -8.58 -21.80 -10.67
C SER A 242 -9.85 -20.94 -10.72
N HIS A 243 -11.00 -21.57 -10.93
CA HIS A 243 -12.32 -20.94 -10.70
C HIS A 243 -12.70 -20.91 -9.21
N ASP A 244 -11.80 -21.32 -8.32
CA ASP A 244 -11.92 -21.26 -6.87
C ASP A 244 -10.57 -20.80 -6.28
N ASN A 245 -10.13 -21.39 -5.18
CA ASN A 245 -8.88 -21.06 -4.50
C ASN A 245 -7.64 -21.68 -5.16
N VAL A 246 -6.48 -21.10 -4.88
CA VAL A 246 -5.17 -21.69 -5.17
C VAL A 246 -4.36 -21.74 -3.87
N ALA A 247 -3.81 -22.91 -3.55
CA ALA A 247 -2.91 -23.13 -2.44
C ALA A 247 -1.58 -23.70 -2.95
N ILE A 248 -0.47 -23.04 -2.62
CA ILE A 248 0.88 -23.45 -2.96
C ILE A 248 1.67 -23.56 -1.65
N HIS A 249 2.22 -24.74 -1.38
CA HIS A 249 3.01 -24.96 -0.17
C HIS A 249 4.34 -25.63 -0.51
N THR A 250 5.43 -24.92 -0.20
CA THR A 250 6.80 -25.45 -0.27
C THR A 250 7.55 -25.23 1.05
N GLN A 251 8.73 -25.84 1.18
CA GLN A 251 9.60 -25.54 2.32
C GLN A 251 10.13 -24.09 2.23
N PRO A 252 10.46 -23.44 3.36
CA PRO A 252 10.90 -22.03 3.40
C PRO A 252 12.16 -21.70 2.58
N ASP A 253 12.91 -22.69 2.13
CA ASP A 253 14.09 -22.57 1.28
C ASP A 253 13.79 -22.86 -0.21
N ALA A 254 12.72 -23.60 -0.51
CA ALA A 254 12.35 -24.00 -1.87
C ALA A 254 11.67 -22.88 -2.67
N GLY A 255 12.00 -22.78 -3.96
CA GLY A 255 11.47 -21.75 -4.85
C GLY A 255 10.02 -22.00 -5.30
N VAL A 256 9.28 -20.93 -5.54
CA VAL A 256 7.98 -20.95 -6.23
C VAL A 256 8.06 -19.97 -7.40
N HIS A 257 7.90 -20.49 -8.62
CA HIS A 257 7.84 -19.70 -9.83
C HIS A 257 6.51 -19.92 -10.54
N PHE A 258 5.84 -18.83 -10.96
CA PHE A 258 4.75 -18.95 -11.92
C PHE A 258 4.65 -17.75 -12.87
N GLY A 259 4.22 -17.98 -14.11
CA GLY A 259 3.98 -16.89 -15.07
C GLY A 259 2.81 -16.02 -14.61
N GLN A 260 1.60 -16.54 -14.76
CA GLN A 260 0.36 -15.90 -14.34
C GLN A 260 -0.47 -16.84 -13.46
N LEU A 261 -0.94 -16.33 -12.32
CA LEU A 261 -1.89 -16.99 -11.44
C LEU A 261 -3.21 -16.20 -11.42
N ILE A 262 -4.31 -16.88 -11.74
CA ILE A 262 -5.68 -16.34 -11.59
C ILE A 262 -6.46 -17.29 -10.69
N ALA A 263 -6.88 -16.81 -9.52
CA ALA A 263 -7.79 -17.53 -8.62
C ALA A 263 -9.08 -16.73 -8.49
N TYR A 264 -10.23 -17.31 -8.81
CA TYR A 264 -11.49 -16.58 -8.61
C TYR A 264 -11.83 -16.45 -7.12
N GLY A 265 -11.27 -17.33 -6.27
CA GLY A 265 -11.28 -17.23 -4.82
C GLY A 265 -10.01 -16.57 -4.27
N ARG A 266 -9.44 -17.18 -3.23
CA ARG A 266 -8.20 -16.74 -2.55
C ARG A 266 -6.95 -17.40 -3.12
N ALA A 267 -5.80 -16.76 -2.91
CA ALA A 267 -4.49 -17.40 -3.07
C ALA A 267 -3.75 -17.46 -1.73
N ASP A 268 -3.26 -18.65 -1.37
CA ASP A 268 -2.38 -18.88 -0.21
C ASP A 268 -1.06 -19.48 -0.70
N ILE A 269 0.04 -18.76 -0.51
CA ILE A 269 1.35 -19.13 -1.06
C ILE A 269 2.39 -19.09 0.05
N ASP A 270 2.87 -20.26 0.42
CA ASP A 270 4.03 -20.43 1.29
C ASP A 270 5.23 -20.89 0.44
N GLY A 271 6.38 -20.23 0.60
CA GLY A 271 7.61 -20.70 -0.03
C GLY A 271 8.86 -19.90 0.32
N GLY A 272 9.98 -20.28 -0.30
CA GLY A 272 11.24 -19.56 -0.16
C GLY A 272 11.32 -18.34 -1.06
N ALA A 273 12.01 -18.46 -2.18
CA ALA A 273 12.07 -17.40 -3.18
C ALA A 273 10.83 -17.52 -4.04
N VAL A 274 9.99 -16.50 -4.06
CA VAL A 274 8.78 -16.47 -4.87
C VAL A 274 8.89 -15.41 -5.94
N ASP A 275 8.72 -15.82 -7.18
CA ASP A 275 8.73 -14.91 -8.32
C ASP A 275 7.61 -15.19 -9.32
N PHE A 276 7.01 -14.12 -9.84
CA PHE A 276 5.92 -14.23 -10.82
C PHE A 276 5.67 -12.97 -11.64
N SER A 277 5.09 -13.14 -12.82
CA SER A 277 4.72 -11.99 -13.67
C SER A 277 3.41 -11.35 -13.20
N SER A 278 2.39 -12.15 -12.90
CA SER A 278 1.14 -11.62 -12.35
C SER A 278 0.42 -12.60 -11.42
N LEU A 279 -0.21 -12.05 -10.39
CA LEU A 279 -1.14 -12.74 -9.50
C LEU A 279 -2.44 -11.92 -9.41
N MET A 280 -3.57 -12.56 -9.68
CA MET A 280 -4.89 -11.95 -9.63
C MET A 280 -5.84 -12.85 -8.85
N THR A 281 -6.51 -12.28 -7.85
CA THR A 281 -7.44 -13.01 -6.98
C THR A 281 -8.79 -12.30 -6.90
N GLY A 282 -9.87 -13.06 -6.74
CA GLY A 282 -11.20 -12.49 -6.51
C GLY A 282 -11.46 -12.22 -5.02
N GLY A 283 -10.80 -12.98 -4.15
CA GLY A 283 -10.76 -12.78 -2.71
C GLY A 283 -9.39 -12.29 -2.24
N ASP A 284 -8.93 -12.83 -1.11
CA ASP A 284 -7.67 -12.44 -0.48
C ASP A 284 -6.45 -13.10 -1.14
N ALA A 285 -5.30 -12.43 -1.05
CA ALA A 285 -4.00 -13.02 -1.34
C ALA A 285 -3.11 -12.98 -0.09
N VAL A 286 -2.64 -14.14 0.35
CA VAL A 286 -1.75 -14.32 1.50
C VAL A 286 -0.45 -14.98 1.03
N LEU A 287 0.67 -14.28 1.23
CA LEU A 287 2.00 -14.76 0.86
C LEU A 287 2.91 -14.80 2.09
N LYS A 288 3.43 -15.98 2.45
CA LYS A 288 4.49 -16.13 3.47
C LYS A 288 5.75 -16.64 2.81
N VAL A 289 6.71 -15.75 2.64
CA VAL A 289 7.85 -15.98 1.75
C VAL A 289 9.18 -15.58 2.38
N ARG A 290 10.29 -16.06 1.81
CA ARG A 290 11.62 -15.57 2.18
C ARG A 290 11.97 -14.29 1.41
N ASN A 291 11.69 -14.23 0.12
CA ASN A 291 11.78 -13.01 -0.70
C ASN A 291 10.73 -13.05 -1.81
N LEU A 292 10.25 -11.87 -2.21
CA LEU A 292 9.27 -11.71 -3.28
C LEU A 292 9.80 -10.83 -4.40
N GLU A 293 9.74 -11.31 -5.64
CA GLU A 293 9.92 -10.50 -6.86
C GLU A 293 8.72 -10.70 -7.80
N ALA A 294 7.90 -9.67 -7.98
CA ALA A 294 6.65 -9.80 -8.72
C ALA A 294 6.41 -8.63 -9.70
N GLY A 295 5.73 -8.91 -10.81
CA GLY A 295 5.25 -7.89 -11.73
C GLY A 295 4.00 -7.18 -11.21
N THR A 296 2.83 -7.80 -11.37
CA THR A 296 1.54 -7.24 -10.91
C THR A 296 0.88 -8.13 -9.87
N LEU A 297 0.35 -7.53 -8.81
CA LEU A 297 -0.44 -8.20 -7.79
C LEU A 297 -1.78 -7.50 -7.63
N MET A 298 -2.86 -8.25 -7.82
CA MET A 298 -4.22 -7.74 -7.74
C MET A 298 -5.12 -8.64 -6.88
N THR A 299 -5.87 -8.02 -5.97
CA THR A 299 -6.93 -8.69 -5.18
C THR A 299 -8.27 -7.99 -5.40
N GLY A 300 -9.37 -8.75 -5.25
CA GLY A 300 -10.73 -8.21 -5.43
C GLY A 300 -11.26 -8.18 -6.86
N GLY A 301 -10.72 -8.97 -7.78
CA GLY A 301 -11.23 -9.02 -9.16
C GLY A 301 -12.59 -9.73 -9.28
N ASP A 302 -13.56 -9.10 -9.93
CA ASP A 302 -14.81 -9.78 -10.32
C ASP A 302 -14.63 -10.51 -11.65
N PHE A 303 -14.18 -11.75 -11.64
CA PHE A 303 -14.00 -12.49 -12.89
C PHE A 303 -15.33 -12.91 -13.55
N VAL A 304 -16.42 -12.98 -12.79
CA VAL A 304 -17.75 -13.33 -13.32
C VAL A 304 -18.27 -12.17 -14.18
N GLN A 305 -18.28 -10.94 -13.66
CA GLN A 305 -18.75 -9.77 -14.42
C GLN A 305 -17.71 -9.22 -15.40
N SER A 306 -16.41 -9.37 -15.12
CA SER A 306 -15.36 -8.92 -16.04
C SER A 306 -15.36 -9.68 -17.36
N SER A 307 -15.79 -10.94 -17.35
CA SER A 307 -15.98 -11.76 -18.56
C SER A 307 -17.10 -11.23 -19.47
N VAL A 308 -18.10 -10.55 -18.89
CA VAL A 308 -19.27 -10.01 -19.62
C VAL A 308 -18.96 -8.67 -20.29
N PHE A 309 -18.09 -7.85 -19.69
CA PHE A 309 -17.84 -6.47 -20.16
C PHE A 309 -16.46 -6.25 -20.82
N GLY A 310 -15.58 -7.26 -20.85
CA GLY A 310 -14.23 -7.13 -21.43
C GLY A 310 -13.34 -6.12 -20.71
N LYS A 311 -13.78 -5.66 -19.53
CA LYS A 311 -13.08 -4.76 -18.62
C LYS A 311 -13.00 -5.45 -17.27
N LEU A 312 -11.82 -5.45 -16.67
CA LEU A 312 -11.64 -5.94 -15.31
C LEU A 312 -12.34 -5.00 -14.33
N ILE A 313 -13.34 -5.53 -13.63
CA ILE A 313 -14.08 -4.87 -12.57
C ILE A 313 -13.45 -5.30 -11.24
N LEU A 314 -13.17 -4.32 -10.39
CA LEU A 314 -12.76 -4.53 -9.01
C LEU A 314 -13.97 -4.41 -8.10
N HIS A 315 -14.12 -5.36 -7.18
CA HIS A 315 -14.96 -5.20 -6.00
C HIS A 315 -14.16 -4.55 -4.88
N GLU A 316 -14.88 -3.91 -3.94
CA GLU A 316 -14.33 -3.47 -2.65
C GLU A 316 -14.21 -4.66 -1.68
N LYS A 317 -13.59 -5.76 -2.14
CA LYS A 317 -13.35 -6.99 -1.39
C LYS A 317 -11.97 -7.54 -1.72
N GLY A 318 -11.39 -8.33 -0.84
CA GLY A 318 -10.10 -8.99 -1.08
C GLY A 318 -8.93 -8.17 -0.58
N SER A 319 -8.40 -8.57 0.57
CA SER A 319 -7.23 -7.98 1.20
C SER A 319 -5.93 -8.64 0.74
N LEU A 320 -4.84 -7.89 0.78
CA LEU A 320 -3.50 -8.36 0.47
C LEU A 320 -2.65 -8.42 1.75
N SER A 321 -2.08 -9.58 2.04
CA SER A 321 -1.15 -9.77 3.15
C SER A 321 0.13 -10.47 2.67
N ILE A 322 1.27 -9.79 2.77
CA ILE A 322 2.58 -10.36 2.42
C ILE A 322 3.49 -10.28 3.64
N THR A 323 4.07 -11.42 4.03
CA THR A 323 5.12 -11.51 5.04
C THR A 323 6.38 -12.10 4.40
N ALA A 324 7.38 -11.26 4.16
CA ALA A 324 8.67 -11.65 3.61
C ALA A 324 9.77 -11.61 4.68
N GLN A 325 10.57 -12.66 4.80
CA GLN A 325 11.71 -12.67 5.73
C GLN A 325 12.82 -11.69 5.32
N ARG A 326 12.97 -11.43 4.01
CA ARG A 326 13.94 -10.48 3.43
C ARG A 326 13.19 -9.32 2.78
N GLY A 327 13.33 -9.11 1.48
CA GLY A 327 12.73 -7.98 0.76
C GLY A 327 11.47 -8.35 -0.02
N ILE A 328 10.69 -7.31 -0.33
CA ILE A 328 9.57 -7.33 -1.25
C ILE A 328 9.90 -6.40 -2.41
N LYS A 329 9.84 -6.89 -3.64
CA LYS A 329 9.94 -6.09 -4.87
C LYS A 329 8.76 -6.42 -5.75
N VAL A 330 7.85 -5.46 -5.94
CA VAL A 330 6.67 -5.63 -6.79
C VAL A 330 6.60 -4.48 -7.78
N GLY A 331 6.14 -4.68 -9.02
CA GLY A 331 5.82 -3.56 -9.89
C GLY A 331 4.56 -2.85 -9.39
N HIS A 332 3.40 -3.43 -9.66
CA HIS A 332 2.11 -2.84 -9.34
C HIS A 332 1.35 -3.66 -8.30
N ILE A 333 0.81 -2.96 -7.29
CA ILE A 333 -0.05 -3.56 -6.26
C ILE A 333 -1.41 -2.87 -6.30
N ILE A 334 -2.46 -3.67 -6.46
CA ILE A 334 -3.85 -3.21 -6.45
C ILE A 334 -4.63 -4.10 -5.48
N SER A 335 -5.32 -3.50 -4.50
CA SER A 335 -6.14 -4.25 -3.55
C SER A 335 -7.51 -3.63 -3.38
N GLY A 336 -8.56 -4.45 -3.52
CA GLY A 336 -9.95 -4.07 -3.27
C GLY A 336 -10.25 -3.71 -1.80
N GLU A 337 -9.39 -4.11 -0.86
CA GLU A 337 -9.47 -3.72 0.55
C GLU A 337 -8.10 -3.31 1.09
N ASN A 338 -7.66 -3.92 2.19
CA ASN A 338 -6.46 -3.53 2.91
C ASN A 338 -5.21 -4.11 2.25
N ILE A 339 -4.09 -3.41 2.41
CA ILE A 339 -2.77 -3.87 2.03
C ILE A 339 -1.92 -3.92 3.30
N ALA A 340 -1.36 -5.09 3.60
CA ALA A 340 -0.44 -5.29 4.71
C ALA A 340 0.82 -5.98 4.22
N LEU A 341 1.93 -5.22 4.11
CA LEU A 341 3.22 -5.74 3.69
C LEU A 341 4.21 -5.68 4.87
N PHE A 342 4.81 -6.81 5.19
CA PHE A 342 5.93 -6.91 6.13
C PHE A 342 7.14 -7.49 5.41
N ALA A 343 8.28 -6.82 5.50
CA ALA A 343 9.57 -7.26 4.98
C ALA A 343 10.64 -7.11 6.05
N GLY A 344 11.55 -8.09 6.18
CA GLY A 344 12.73 -7.94 7.04
C GLY A 344 13.69 -6.85 6.55
N ASN A 345 13.75 -6.64 5.23
CA ASN A 345 14.58 -5.65 4.55
C ASN A 345 13.67 -4.68 3.76
N ASP A 346 14.05 -4.31 2.54
CA ASP A 346 13.36 -3.27 1.75
C ASP A 346 11.98 -3.71 1.23
N ILE A 347 11.08 -2.72 1.14
CA ILE A 347 9.84 -2.81 0.38
C ILE A 347 9.95 -1.85 -0.81
N TYR A 348 10.10 -2.43 -2.00
CA TYR A 348 10.08 -1.73 -3.27
C TYR A 348 8.77 -2.00 -4.00
N TYR A 349 8.14 -0.93 -4.48
CA TYR A 349 6.99 -0.98 -5.38
C TYR A 349 7.10 0.12 -6.43
N ASP A 350 6.63 -0.11 -7.67
CA ASP A 350 6.48 0.97 -8.66
C ASP A 350 5.18 1.77 -8.42
N GLN A 351 4.11 1.07 -8.03
CA GLN A 351 2.83 1.72 -7.70
C GLN A 351 1.98 0.87 -6.74
N VAL A 352 1.32 1.53 -5.79
CA VAL A 352 0.31 0.95 -4.91
C VAL A 352 -1.02 1.68 -5.04
N ILE A 353 -2.11 0.94 -5.21
CA ILE A 353 -3.49 1.42 -5.19
C ILE A 353 -4.29 0.54 -4.22
N GLY A 354 -4.67 1.10 -3.07
CA GLY A 354 -5.50 0.44 -2.06
C GLY A 354 -6.87 1.10 -1.94
N TYR A 355 -7.94 0.32 -2.02
CA TYR A 355 -9.30 0.79 -1.73
C TYR A 355 -9.62 0.75 -0.21
N GLY A 356 -8.77 0.11 0.60
CA GLY A 356 -8.78 0.17 2.06
C GLY A 356 -7.58 0.90 2.65
N SER A 357 -7.13 0.46 3.84
CA SER A 357 -5.93 1.00 4.50
C SER A 357 -4.66 0.28 4.02
N THR A 358 -3.54 1.01 3.96
CA THR A 358 -2.24 0.46 3.54
C THR A 358 -1.25 0.52 4.70
N THR A 359 -0.70 -0.62 5.08
CA THR A 359 0.33 -0.75 6.13
C THR A 359 1.58 -1.40 5.54
N LEU A 360 2.69 -0.66 5.52
CA LEU A 360 3.98 -1.13 5.03
C LEU A 360 4.99 -1.10 6.18
N THR A 361 5.59 -2.25 6.49
CA THR A 361 6.56 -2.41 7.58
C THR A 361 7.85 -3.05 7.06
N SER A 362 8.94 -2.27 7.05
CA SER A 362 10.30 -2.74 6.84
C SER A 362 11.02 -2.89 8.18
N GLY A 363 11.59 -4.06 8.45
CA GLY A 363 12.29 -4.36 9.71
C GLY A 363 13.64 -3.66 9.85
N SER A 364 14.43 -3.62 8.77
CA SER A 364 15.78 -3.04 8.75
C SER A 364 16.13 -2.30 7.46
N GLY A 365 15.23 -2.28 6.46
CA GLY A 365 15.43 -1.60 5.18
C GLY A 365 14.60 -0.32 5.04
N GLY A 366 14.46 0.14 3.79
CA GLY A 366 13.65 1.27 3.39
C GLY A 366 12.29 0.90 2.77
N ILE A 367 11.50 1.93 2.51
CA ILE A 367 10.23 1.85 1.76
C ILE A 367 10.32 2.86 0.61
N SER A 368 9.94 2.48 -0.60
CA SER A 368 9.96 3.33 -1.81
C SER A 368 8.90 4.44 -1.81
N VAL A 369 9.00 5.39 -0.88
CA VAL A 369 8.06 6.52 -0.73
C VAL A 369 8.06 7.48 -1.91
N GLU A 370 9.11 7.46 -2.73
CA GLU A 370 9.22 8.23 -3.98
C GLU A 370 8.26 7.71 -5.07
N ASN A 371 7.73 6.50 -4.93
CA ASN A 371 6.78 5.92 -5.87
C ASN A 371 5.34 6.14 -5.41
N VAL A 372 4.40 6.08 -6.36
CA VAL A 372 2.99 6.42 -6.10
C VAL A 372 2.36 5.39 -5.15
N LEU A 373 1.88 5.87 -4.00
CA LEU A 373 1.05 5.11 -3.07
C LEU A 373 -0.27 5.86 -2.89
N SER A 374 -1.36 5.31 -3.42
CA SER A 374 -2.71 5.82 -3.23
C SER A 374 -3.52 4.87 -2.36
N ALA A 375 -4.12 5.37 -1.29
CA ALA A 375 -5.01 4.61 -0.42
C ALA A 375 -6.26 5.43 -0.07
N MET A 376 -7.43 4.82 -0.15
CA MET A 376 -8.67 5.46 0.33
C MET A 376 -8.76 5.50 1.87
N GLY A 377 -8.14 4.52 2.54
CA GLY A 377 -8.01 4.43 3.99
C GLY A 377 -6.73 5.08 4.52
N ASP A 378 -6.41 4.78 5.78
CA ASP A 378 -5.17 5.24 6.43
C ASP A 378 -3.92 4.67 5.75
N VAL A 379 -2.82 5.43 5.79
CA VAL A 379 -1.49 4.96 5.35
C VAL A 379 -0.57 4.89 6.56
N ARG A 380 -0.01 3.71 6.83
CA ARG A 380 0.91 3.44 7.95
C ARG A 380 2.24 2.95 7.39
N LEU A 381 3.30 3.72 7.60
CA LEU A 381 4.66 3.37 7.19
C LEU A 381 5.53 3.16 8.42
N THR A 382 6.23 2.03 8.47
CA THR A 382 7.22 1.73 9.51
C THR A 382 8.52 1.26 8.86
N ALA A 383 9.62 1.98 9.09
CA ALA A 383 10.96 1.63 8.61
C ALA A 383 12.02 2.23 9.53
N ASN A 384 13.30 1.84 9.38
CA ASN A 384 14.38 2.47 10.15
C ASN A 384 14.50 3.97 9.78
N THR A 385 14.55 4.26 8.48
CA THR A 385 14.58 5.62 7.94
C THR A 385 13.41 5.84 7.01
N LEU A 386 12.71 6.96 7.18
CA LEU A 386 11.65 7.44 6.30
C LEU A 386 12.04 8.86 5.82
N ASP A 387 12.58 8.95 4.61
CA ASP A 387 12.92 10.22 3.96
C ASP A 387 11.80 10.63 3.00
N LEU A 388 10.99 11.60 3.44
CA LEU A 388 9.93 12.24 2.67
C LEU A 388 10.29 13.72 2.42
N SER A 389 11.58 14.10 2.51
CA SER A 389 12.05 15.48 2.41
C SER A 389 11.84 16.07 1.01
N LYS A 390 11.77 17.40 0.91
CA LYS A 390 11.73 18.18 -0.34
C LYS A 390 10.62 17.75 -1.30
N ASN A 391 9.47 17.32 -0.76
CA ASN A 391 8.34 16.78 -1.52
C ASN A 391 8.69 15.56 -2.39
N CYS A 392 9.68 14.74 -2.00
CA CYS A 392 10.02 13.54 -2.76
C CYS A 392 8.91 12.46 -2.71
N SER A 393 8.07 12.49 -1.67
CA SER A 393 7.06 11.45 -1.43
C SER A 393 5.83 11.63 -2.32
N HIS A 394 5.35 10.54 -2.93
CA HIS A 394 4.12 10.51 -3.74
C HIS A 394 3.01 9.69 -3.06
N ILE A 395 2.72 10.04 -1.80
CA ILE A 395 1.71 9.38 -0.98
C ILE A 395 0.40 10.17 -1.06
N TYR A 396 -0.70 9.46 -1.32
CA TYR A 396 -2.04 10.02 -1.45
C TYR A 396 -2.99 9.24 -0.55
N THR A 397 -3.44 9.88 0.53
CA THR A 397 -4.57 9.41 1.33
C THR A 397 -5.35 10.61 1.82
N LEU A 398 -6.67 10.45 1.91
CA LEU A 398 -7.56 11.46 2.49
C LEU A 398 -7.70 11.30 4.01
N GLN A 399 -7.21 10.18 4.57
CA GLN A 399 -7.29 9.85 5.99
C GLN A 399 -5.98 10.24 6.71
N THR A 400 -5.57 9.51 7.73
CA THR A 400 -4.38 9.82 8.52
C THR A 400 -3.14 9.13 7.95
N LEU A 401 -2.05 9.90 7.84
CA LEU A 401 -0.71 9.38 7.56
C LEU A 401 0.03 9.13 8.88
N TYR A 402 0.45 7.88 9.09
CA TYR A 402 1.25 7.47 10.23
C TYR A 402 2.66 7.11 9.77
N LEU A 403 3.67 7.76 10.35
CA LEU A 403 5.08 7.50 10.10
C LEU A 403 5.74 7.05 11.40
N LYS A 404 6.39 5.89 11.36
CA LYS A 404 7.16 5.35 12.49
C LYS A 404 8.55 4.94 12.03
N GLY A 405 9.58 5.41 12.72
CA GLY A 405 10.95 5.00 12.44
C GLY A 405 11.96 5.50 13.46
N ASP A 406 13.23 5.22 13.21
CA ASP A 406 14.31 5.80 14.02
C ASP A 406 14.59 7.22 13.55
N HIS A 407 14.63 7.43 12.23
CA HIS A 407 14.76 8.75 11.62
C HIS A 407 13.61 8.99 10.64
N ILE A 408 12.85 10.07 10.87
CA ILE A 408 11.83 10.58 9.95
C ILE A 408 12.30 11.96 9.48
N ASP A 409 12.47 12.14 8.17
CA ASP A 409 12.80 13.42 7.55
C ASP A 409 11.65 13.86 6.65
N VAL A 410 11.02 14.99 6.98
CA VAL A 410 10.00 15.66 6.16
C VAL A 410 10.41 17.10 5.86
N SER A 411 11.70 17.41 5.98
CA SER A 411 12.23 18.75 5.81
C SER A 411 11.97 19.31 4.40
N GLY A 412 11.56 20.57 4.30
CA GLY A 412 11.23 21.21 3.03
C GLY A 412 10.01 20.64 2.29
N SER A 413 9.17 19.84 2.96
CA SER A 413 7.98 19.24 2.36
C SER A 413 6.68 19.95 2.77
N GLU A 414 5.69 19.91 1.88
CA GLU A 414 4.31 20.33 2.14
C GLU A 414 3.41 19.09 2.23
N LEU A 415 3.00 18.73 3.45
CA LEU A 415 2.19 17.54 3.71
C LEU A 415 0.81 17.95 4.23
N THR A 416 -0.24 17.67 3.44
CA THR A 416 -1.64 17.96 3.81
C THR A 416 -2.48 16.69 3.80
N TYR A 417 -2.94 16.26 4.98
CA TYR A 417 -3.68 15.00 5.16
C TYR A 417 -4.87 15.16 6.10
N GLY A 418 -5.75 14.14 6.18
CA GLY A 418 -6.80 14.10 7.18
C GLY A 418 -6.26 14.04 8.62
N GLY A 419 -5.04 13.54 8.81
CA GLY A 419 -4.30 13.59 10.07
C GLY A 419 -2.82 13.25 9.86
N LEU A 420 -1.96 13.62 10.82
CA LEU A 420 -0.53 13.33 10.80
C LEU A 420 -0.08 12.75 12.15
N ASP A 421 0.53 11.57 12.15
CA ASP A 421 1.09 10.95 13.36
C ASP A 421 2.54 10.52 13.11
N PHE A 422 3.49 11.21 13.72
CA PHE A 422 4.92 10.94 13.57
C PHE A 422 5.51 10.39 14.87
N GLN A 423 6.17 9.24 14.76
CA GLN A 423 6.80 8.52 15.87
C GLN A 423 8.24 8.19 15.53
N SER A 424 9.15 9.01 16.04
CA SER A 424 10.58 8.83 15.90
C SER A 424 11.23 8.37 17.21
N THR A 425 12.17 7.44 17.14
CA THR A 425 12.99 7.02 18.29
C THR A 425 14.30 7.81 18.40
N ASN A 426 14.80 8.41 17.30
CA ASN A 426 16.08 9.14 17.26
C ASN A 426 15.93 10.58 16.75
N ALA A 427 15.43 10.79 15.53
CA ALA A 427 15.31 12.12 14.92
C ALA A 427 14.00 12.31 14.13
N LEU A 428 13.39 13.49 14.27
CA LEU A 428 12.27 13.97 13.46
C LEU A 428 12.63 15.36 12.89
N ASP A 429 13.01 15.40 11.62
CA ASP A 429 13.43 16.63 10.94
C ASP A 429 12.25 17.27 10.20
N ILE A 430 11.86 18.46 10.64
CA ILE A 430 10.70 19.22 10.12
C ILE A 430 11.07 20.66 9.69
N GLN A 431 12.37 20.92 9.51
CA GLN A 431 12.89 22.23 9.09
C GLN A 431 12.33 22.61 7.71
N HIS A 432 11.92 23.86 7.52
CA HIS A 432 11.27 24.37 6.31
C HIS A 432 10.00 23.62 5.87
N ALA A 433 9.45 22.73 6.70
CA ALA A 433 8.29 21.92 6.36
C ALA A 433 6.98 22.67 6.62
N ARG A 434 5.99 22.46 5.77
CA ARG A 434 4.61 22.87 5.97
C ARG A 434 3.73 21.64 6.18
N LEU A 435 3.33 21.40 7.42
CA LEU A 435 2.58 20.23 7.83
C LEU A 435 1.17 20.66 8.22
N GLN A 436 0.15 20.10 7.57
CA GLN A 436 -1.23 20.50 7.76
C GLN A 436 -2.15 19.29 7.89
N SER A 437 -2.99 19.25 8.92
CA SER A 437 -4.14 18.36 8.95
C SER A 437 -5.41 19.11 8.56
N VAL A 438 -6.37 18.42 7.95
CA VAL A 438 -7.67 18.95 7.54
C VAL A 438 -8.80 18.01 7.98
N THR A 439 -10.04 18.49 8.00
CA THR A 439 -11.20 17.70 8.45
C THR A 439 -12.23 17.44 7.34
N ASP A 440 -12.14 18.16 6.23
CA ASP A 440 -13.05 18.07 5.08
C ASP A 440 -12.78 16.83 4.21
N LYS A 441 -11.65 16.14 4.43
CA LYS A 441 -11.19 14.99 3.64
C LYS A 441 -11.28 13.64 4.38
N GLY A 442 -11.69 13.62 5.66
CA GLY A 442 -11.60 12.42 6.52
C GLY A 442 -10.42 12.51 7.50
N GLY A 443 -10.10 11.41 8.19
CA GLY A 443 -8.98 11.31 9.14
C GLY A 443 -9.29 11.86 10.54
N SER A 444 -8.25 11.95 11.37
CA SER A 444 -8.39 12.41 12.76
C SER A 444 -8.60 13.91 12.89
N GLY A 445 -8.10 14.72 11.94
CA GLY A 445 -7.92 16.16 12.04
C GLY A 445 -6.73 16.57 12.92
N ASP A 446 -6.01 15.62 13.49
CA ASP A 446 -4.99 15.85 14.52
C ASP A 446 -3.57 15.81 13.93
N ILE A 447 -2.64 16.46 14.61
CA ILE A 447 -1.20 16.30 14.41
C ILE A 447 -0.58 15.80 15.71
N ILE A 448 0.22 14.75 15.63
CA ILE A 448 0.89 14.16 16.80
C ILE A 448 2.37 13.94 16.50
N PHE A 449 3.24 14.54 17.33
CA PHE A 449 4.68 14.29 17.28
C PHE A 449 5.15 13.56 18.54
N ARG A 450 5.89 12.48 18.34
CA ARG A 450 6.64 11.75 19.37
C ARG A 450 8.08 11.60 18.89
N ALA A 451 9.01 12.37 19.45
CA ALA A 451 10.43 12.34 19.05
C ALA A 451 11.35 12.85 20.18
N PRO A 452 12.64 12.45 20.24
CA PRO A 452 13.57 12.93 21.28
C PRO A 452 13.78 14.44 21.31
N GLY A 453 13.68 15.11 20.15
CA GLY A 453 13.76 16.56 20.02
C GLY A 453 12.94 17.04 18.86
N ILE A 454 12.41 18.27 18.95
CA ILE A 454 11.73 18.97 17.87
C ILE A 454 12.41 20.34 17.70
N MET A 455 12.90 20.62 16.49
CA MET A 455 13.48 21.90 16.13
C MET A 455 12.78 22.44 14.87
N THR A 456 12.33 23.68 14.95
CA THR A 456 11.73 24.40 13.82
C THR A 456 12.54 25.64 13.47
N ASP A 457 12.49 26.04 12.21
CA ASP A 457 13.02 27.32 11.73
C ASP A 457 11.86 28.28 11.40
N LYS A 458 12.19 29.48 10.93
CA LYS A 458 11.20 30.53 10.62
C LYS A 458 10.30 30.17 9.43
N GLU A 459 10.66 29.19 8.61
CA GLU A 459 9.89 28.69 7.49
C GLU A 459 8.97 27.52 7.88
N THR A 460 9.28 26.77 8.93
CA THR A 460 8.44 25.68 9.42
C THR A 460 7.05 26.17 9.84
N SER A 461 6.01 25.48 9.37
CA SER A 461 4.60 25.72 9.75
C SER A 461 3.89 24.39 10.01
N VAL A 462 3.33 24.23 11.21
CA VAL A 462 2.55 23.04 11.60
C VAL A 462 1.16 23.48 12.03
N LEU A 463 0.14 23.06 11.28
CA LEU A 463 -1.23 23.54 11.38
C LEU A 463 -2.20 22.36 11.58
N ALA A 464 -2.55 22.06 12.82
CA ALA A 464 -3.54 21.03 13.12
C ALA A 464 -4.97 21.60 13.02
N ALA A 465 -5.85 20.96 12.25
CA ALA A 465 -7.26 21.35 12.18
C ALA A 465 -8.01 21.13 13.51
N ARG A 466 -7.64 20.10 14.26
CA ARG A 466 -8.19 19.78 15.58
C ARG A 466 -7.11 19.90 16.64
N ASP A 467 -6.57 18.78 17.12
CA ASP A 467 -5.64 18.79 18.24
C ASP A 467 -4.18 18.67 17.77
N PHE A 468 -3.27 19.41 18.41
CA PHE A 468 -1.84 19.26 18.21
C PHE A 468 -1.16 18.78 19.50
N THR A 469 -0.61 17.56 19.46
CA THR A 469 0.11 16.97 20.59
C THR A 469 1.60 16.81 20.29
N ILE A 470 2.46 17.30 21.17
CA ILE A 470 3.92 17.05 21.12
C ILE A 470 4.35 16.31 22.39
N LYS A 471 5.09 15.22 22.22
CA LYS A 471 5.84 14.55 23.28
C LYS A 471 7.31 14.52 22.88
N THR A 472 8.15 15.26 23.59
CA THR A 472 9.56 15.40 23.22
C THR A 472 10.50 15.61 24.40
N GLY A 473 11.80 15.41 24.18
CA GLY A 473 12.85 15.73 25.16
C GLY A 473 13.21 17.21 25.16
N LYS A 474 13.25 17.85 23.99
CA LYS A 474 13.53 19.29 23.84
C LYS A 474 12.68 19.88 22.73
N LEU A 475 12.23 21.12 22.92
CA LEU A 475 11.49 21.87 21.92
C LEU A 475 12.19 23.19 21.63
N HIS A 476 12.57 23.44 20.38
CA HIS A 476 13.00 24.75 19.91
C HIS A 476 12.09 25.19 18.77
N ASN A 477 11.29 26.23 19.01
CA ASN A 477 10.38 26.78 18.03
C ASN A 477 10.88 28.13 17.51
N SER A 478 11.21 28.21 16.23
CA SER A 478 11.41 29.47 15.51
C SER A 478 10.36 29.70 14.41
N GLY A 479 9.43 28.77 14.22
CA GLY A 479 8.37 28.82 13.21
C GLY A 479 6.97 28.88 13.81
N GLN A 480 5.98 28.38 13.07
CA GLN A 480 4.58 28.37 13.50
C GLN A 480 4.13 26.97 13.94
N LEU A 481 3.60 26.87 15.15
CA LEU A 481 2.95 25.69 15.71
C LEU A 481 1.52 26.06 16.12
N ALA A 482 0.52 25.52 15.43
CA ALA A 482 -0.87 25.93 15.61
C ALA A 482 -1.87 24.76 15.70
N ALA A 483 -2.93 24.94 16.48
CA ALA A 483 -4.05 24.00 16.58
C ALA A 483 -5.42 24.69 16.56
N GLY A 484 -6.39 24.08 15.87
CA GLY A 484 -7.76 24.57 15.75
C GLY A 484 -8.68 24.24 16.93
N GLN A 485 -8.31 23.25 17.77
CA GLN A 485 -9.01 22.89 19.00
C GLN A 485 -8.06 22.99 20.20
N ASN A 486 -7.28 21.95 20.52
CA ASN A 486 -6.41 21.97 21.68
C ASN A 486 -4.94 21.76 21.32
N LEU A 487 -4.06 22.31 22.15
CA LEU A 487 -2.62 22.15 22.02
C LEU A 487 -2.06 21.59 23.32
N ALA A 488 -1.35 20.47 23.23
CA ALA A 488 -0.78 19.80 24.39
C ALA A 488 0.70 19.45 24.14
N PHE A 489 1.60 20.21 24.75
CA PHE A 489 3.04 19.97 24.67
C PHE A 489 3.52 19.32 25.98
N SER A 490 4.26 18.23 25.85
CA SER A 490 4.87 17.47 26.94
C SER A 490 6.36 17.37 26.69
N VAL A 491 7.15 18.19 27.38
CA VAL A 491 8.60 18.36 27.19
C VAL A 491 9.33 17.95 28.46
N THR A 492 10.21 16.95 28.39
CA THR A 492 10.95 16.47 29.57
C THR A 492 12.17 17.34 29.92
N GLY A 493 12.73 18.04 28.94
CA GLY A 493 13.80 19.03 29.10
C GLY A 493 13.29 20.46 28.89
N ASP A 494 14.09 21.26 28.19
CA ASP A 494 13.81 22.68 27.96
C ASP A 494 12.94 22.93 26.72
N ALA A 495 12.15 23.99 26.78
CA ALA A 495 11.35 24.50 25.67
C ALA A 495 11.72 25.96 25.38
N THR A 496 12.02 26.29 24.13
CA THR A 496 12.32 27.66 23.69
C THR A 496 11.39 28.04 22.55
N ASN A 497 10.75 29.20 22.65
CA ASN A 497 10.05 29.87 21.57
C ASN A 497 10.81 31.16 21.24
N SER A 498 11.45 31.18 20.07
CA SER A 498 12.38 32.22 19.62
C SER A 498 11.65 33.41 19.00
N LYS A 499 12.42 34.43 18.56
CA LYS A 499 11.92 35.72 18.03
C LYS A 499 10.88 35.61 16.90
N THR A 500 10.98 34.60 16.05
CA THR A 500 10.03 34.34 14.95
C THR A 500 9.01 33.25 15.29
N GLY A 501 9.14 32.64 16.48
CA GLY A 501 8.32 31.53 16.93
C GLY A 501 6.92 31.97 17.34
N LEU A 502 5.92 31.30 16.79
CA LEU A 502 4.51 31.37 17.18
C LEU A 502 4.03 30.01 17.66
N ILE A 503 3.48 29.97 18.87
CA ILE A 503 2.66 28.86 19.37
C ILE A 503 1.24 29.42 19.51
N TYR A 504 0.29 28.91 18.73
CA TYR A 504 -1.09 29.40 18.72
C TYR A 504 -2.09 28.26 18.91
N VAL A 505 -3.16 28.52 19.66
CA VAL A 505 -4.28 27.58 19.75
C VAL A 505 -5.59 28.35 19.86
N LYS A 506 -6.58 27.90 19.08
CA LYS A 506 -7.91 28.50 19.13
C LYS A 506 -8.68 28.10 20.40
N GLY A 507 -8.58 26.85 20.86
CA GLY A 507 -9.13 26.43 22.15
C GLY A 507 -8.09 26.52 23.25
N ASN A 508 -7.84 25.42 23.94
CA ASN A 508 -7.01 25.41 25.15
C ASN A 508 -5.57 24.96 24.87
N GLY A 509 -4.61 25.69 25.47
CA GLY A 509 -3.18 25.39 25.42
C GLY A 509 -2.67 24.83 26.75
N ALA A 510 -1.94 23.72 26.68
CA ALA A 510 -1.26 23.12 27.82
C ALA A 510 0.22 22.88 27.49
N LEU A 511 1.11 23.67 28.06
CA LEU A 511 2.56 23.54 27.94
C LEU A 511 3.10 22.91 29.23
N LYS A 512 3.29 21.58 29.20
CA LYS A 512 3.82 20.77 30.30
C LYS A 512 5.32 20.58 30.08
N VAL A 513 6.14 21.28 30.84
CA VAL A 513 7.59 21.34 30.68
C VAL A 513 8.26 21.10 32.03
N ASP A 514 9.10 20.07 32.14
CA ASP A 514 9.87 19.82 33.37
C ASP A 514 11.09 20.76 33.49
N GLY A 515 11.73 21.10 32.37
CA GLY A 515 12.85 22.03 32.29
C GLY A 515 12.44 23.51 32.27
N ALA A 516 13.32 24.33 31.73
CA ALA A 516 13.10 25.77 31.56
C ALA A 516 12.26 26.05 30.32
N LEU A 517 11.27 26.94 30.45
CA LEU A 517 10.55 27.51 29.32
C LEU A 517 11.03 28.94 29.09
N LEU A 518 11.57 29.20 27.89
CA LEU A 518 11.98 30.52 27.44
C LEU A 518 11.11 30.97 26.26
N ASN A 519 10.40 32.09 26.41
CA ASN A 519 9.79 32.81 25.30
C ASN A 519 10.64 34.07 25.03
N ASP A 520 11.53 34.00 24.05
CA ASP A 520 12.50 35.05 23.69
C ASP A 520 12.02 35.79 22.45
N LEU A 521 11.34 36.93 22.66
CA LEU A 521 10.69 37.76 21.64
C LEU A 521 9.60 37.04 20.79
N GLY A 522 9.26 35.79 21.10
CA GLY A 522 8.22 35.02 20.43
C GLY A 522 6.82 35.26 20.99
N ALA A 523 5.82 34.60 20.39
CA ALA A 523 4.42 34.66 20.83
C ALA A 523 3.87 33.28 21.20
N ILE A 524 3.23 33.19 22.37
CA ILE A 524 2.45 32.03 22.83
C ILE A 524 1.04 32.52 23.12
N VAL A 525 0.05 32.07 22.34
CA VAL A 525 -1.32 32.61 22.37
C VAL A 525 -2.34 31.48 22.39
N ALA A 526 -3.28 31.55 23.33
CA ALA A 526 -4.50 30.75 23.32
C ALA A 526 -5.72 31.68 23.30
N GLU A 527 -6.75 31.38 22.51
CA GLU A 527 -8.05 32.09 22.66
C GLU A 527 -8.89 31.52 23.81
N GLY A 528 -8.64 30.28 24.23
CA GLY A 528 -9.18 29.69 25.46
C GLY A 528 -8.22 29.82 26.65
N ASP A 529 -8.16 28.76 27.47
CA ASP A 529 -7.25 28.66 28.61
C ASP A 529 -5.80 28.38 28.16
N LEU A 530 -4.82 28.97 28.84
CA LEU A 530 -3.40 28.67 28.67
C LEU A 530 -2.79 28.25 30.00
N SER A 531 -2.16 27.08 30.03
CA SER A 531 -1.53 26.54 31.23
C SER A 531 -0.05 26.20 31.02
N PHE A 532 0.76 26.53 32.02
CA PHE A 532 2.17 26.18 32.12
C PHE A 532 2.38 25.36 33.40
N THR A 533 2.83 24.11 33.27
CA THR A 533 2.98 23.18 34.40
C THR A 533 4.19 22.27 34.19
N ASN A 534 4.53 21.43 35.17
CA ASN A 534 5.47 20.33 34.97
C ASN A 534 4.85 19.21 34.09
N LEU A 535 5.64 18.20 33.71
CA LEU A 535 5.17 17.07 32.88
C LEU A 535 3.99 16.32 33.51
N GLY A 536 3.97 16.23 34.85
CA GLY A 536 2.88 15.63 35.63
C GLY A 536 1.56 16.42 35.63
N GLY A 537 1.54 17.65 35.08
CA GLY A 537 0.33 18.46 34.88
C GLY A 537 -0.27 19.11 36.12
N THR A 538 0.32 18.90 37.29
CA THR A 538 -0.19 19.42 38.59
C THR A 538 0.89 20.07 39.45
N GLY A 539 2.15 20.00 39.02
CA GLY A 539 3.31 20.55 39.70
C GLY A 539 3.95 21.71 38.93
N LYS A 540 5.04 22.23 39.51
CA LYS A 540 5.75 23.41 38.98
C LYS A 540 6.85 23.02 37.99
N SER A 541 6.89 23.67 36.82
CA SER A 541 8.05 23.63 35.92
C SER A 541 9.30 24.26 36.56
N LEU A 542 10.49 24.06 35.96
CA LEU A 542 11.74 24.61 36.52
C LEU A 542 11.78 26.14 36.49
N SER A 543 11.46 26.74 35.35
CA SER A 543 11.38 28.20 35.19
C SER A 543 10.50 28.56 33.99
N LEU A 544 9.93 29.76 34.03
CA LEU A 544 9.30 30.42 32.89
C LEU A 544 9.93 31.82 32.75
N VAL A 545 10.62 32.05 31.64
CA VAL A 545 11.20 33.34 31.28
C VAL A 545 10.50 33.86 30.04
N ASN A 546 9.83 35.00 30.17
CA ASN A 546 9.30 35.76 29.04
C ASN A 546 10.19 36.98 28.81
N LYS A 547 11.01 36.95 27.77
CA LYS A 547 11.94 38.02 27.44
C LYS A 547 11.43 38.78 26.22
N ALA A 548 10.81 39.94 26.47
CA ALA A 548 10.19 40.80 25.46
C ALA A 548 9.24 40.09 24.49
N GLY A 549 8.70 38.93 24.89
CA GLY A 549 7.75 38.14 24.12
C GLY A 549 6.30 38.33 24.57
N LEU A 550 5.36 37.76 23.83
CA LEU A 550 3.93 37.75 24.14
C LEU A 550 3.51 36.40 24.71
N ILE A 551 2.84 36.42 25.87
CA ILE A 551 2.07 35.29 26.39
C ILE A 551 0.63 35.77 26.62
N GLN A 552 -0.34 35.17 25.94
CA GLN A 552 -1.74 35.59 25.99
C GLN A 552 -2.67 34.38 26.14
N ALA A 553 -3.65 34.50 27.04
CA ALA A 553 -4.82 33.63 27.12
C ALA A 553 -6.07 34.49 26.90
N GLY A 554 -7.07 33.97 26.19
CA GLY A 554 -8.36 34.64 26.05
C GLY A 554 -9.28 34.40 27.25
N GLU A 555 -9.12 33.27 27.93
CA GLU A 555 -9.79 32.96 29.19
C GLU A 555 -8.78 32.96 30.35
N ASN A 556 -8.45 31.79 30.94
CA ASN A 556 -7.60 31.73 32.12
C ASN A 556 -6.14 31.47 31.74
N LEU A 557 -5.22 32.26 32.32
CA LEU A 557 -3.79 32.01 32.28
C LEU A 557 -3.34 31.39 33.62
N ASN A 558 -2.97 30.11 33.61
CA ASN A 558 -2.47 29.39 34.78
C ASN A 558 -0.97 29.10 34.65
N ILE A 559 -0.15 29.69 35.51
CA ILE A 559 1.30 29.50 35.52
C ILE A 559 1.74 28.81 36.81
N GLN A 560 2.18 27.55 36.70
CA GLN A 560 2.80 26.77 37.76
C GLN A 560 4.28 26.56 37.43
N THR A 561 5.12 27.46 37.94
CA THR A 561 6.58 27.43 37.76
C THR A 561 7.28 27.71 39.09
N LYS A 562 8.53 27.25 39.27
CA LYS A 562 9.35 27.62 40.43
C LYS A 562 9.81 29.07 40.34
N THR A 563 10.17 29.55 39.15
CA THR A 563 10.56 30.94 38.90
C THR A 563 9.83 31.49 37.67
N LEU A 564 9.31 32.71 37.79
CA LEU A 564 8.70 33.46 36.70
C LEU A 564 9.49 34.76 36.53
N GLN A 565 10.06 34.98 35.35
CA GLN A 565 10.78 36.21 35.00
C GLN A 565 10.17 36.82 33.75
N ASN A 566 9.82 38.10 33.83
CA ASN A 566 9.40 38.89 32.68
C ASN A 566 10.43 39.99 32.43
N GLU A 567 11.18 39.87 31.35
CA GLU A 567 12.32 40.73 31.02
C GLU A 567 11.96 41.65 29.85
N ALA A 568 12.39 42.92 29.94
CA ALA A 568 12.31 43.85 28.81
C ALA A 568 13.48 43.64 27.84
N ASP A 569 13.30 44.04 26.57
CA ASP A 569 14.34 43.94 25.52
C ASP A 569 15.54 44.89 25.76
N SER A 570 15.38 45.84 26.68
CA SER A 570 16.41 46.80 27.04
C SER A 570 16.28 47.28 28.49
N ILE A 571 17.39 47.77 29.04
CA ILE A 571 17.41 48.46 30.34
C ILE A 571 16.63 49.77 30.16
N PRO A 572 15.65 50.09 31.02
CA PRO A 572 14.98 51.38 30.98
C PRO A 572 16.02 52.52 31.07
N GLU A 573 16.08 53.40 30.07
CA GLU A 573 16.84 54.63 30.19
C GLU A 573 16.14 55.58 31.16
N MET A 574 16.55 55.56 32.44
CA MET A 574 16.14 56.55 33.42
C MET A 574 16.89 57.86 33.16
N LYS A 575 16.25 58.79 32.43
CA LYS A 575 16.76 60.16 32.28
C LYS A 575 16.22 61.02 33.43
N GLU A 576 17.11 61.42 34.33
CA GLU A 576 16.82 62.40 35.38
C GLU A 576 16.64 63.78 34.72
N LYS A 577 15.38 64.23 34.58
CA LYS A 577 15.08 65.59 34.12
C LYS A 577 14.83 66.44 35.36
N LYS A 578 15.77 67.31 35.72
CA LYS A 578 15.53 68.38 36.71
C LYS A 578 14.58 69.40 36.06
N GLU A 579 13.29 69.26 36.30
CA GLU A 579 12.36 70.36 36.10
C GLU A 579 12.42 71.26 37.33
N TYR A 580 13.13 72.38 37.17
CA TYR A 580 12.98 73.53 38.06
C TYR A 580 11.51 73.97 37.96
N SER A 581 10.78 73.86 39.06
CA SER A 581 9.45 74.43 39.19
C SER A 581 9.54 75.95 39.33
N ASP A 582 9.79 76.62 38.20
CA ASP A 582 9.25 77.94 37.92
C ASP A 582 8.37 77.76 36.69
N LEU A 583 7.04 77.83 36.89
CA LEU A 583 6.08 77.92 35.79
C LEU A 583 6.29 79.26 35.09
N SER A 584 7.28 79.30 34.20
CA SER A 584 7.49 80.33 33.19
C SER A 584 7.79 79.61 31.88
N PHE A 585 6.85 79.71 30.95
CA PHE A 585 6.96 79.11 29.63
C PHE A 585 8.05 79.83 28.84
N GLN A 586 9.22 79.21 28.70
CA GLN A 586 10.14 79.61 27.64
C GLN A 586 9.51 79.26 26.29
N ARG A 587 9.22 80.30 25.49
CA ARG A 587 8.77 80.17 24.10
C ARG A 587 9.82 79.39 23.30
N PRO A 588 9.44 78.40 22.47
CA PRO A 588 10.33 77.84 21.48
C PRO A 588 10.84 78.93 20.54
N GLU A 589 12.14 78.91 20.22
CA GLU A 589 12.73 79.76 19.19
C GLU A 589 12.02 79.45 17.86
N GLY A 590 11.33 80.46 17.30
CA GLY A 590 10.51 80.30 16.08
C GLY A 590 9.03 79.93 16.28
N ALA A 591 8.50 79.82 17.52
CA ALA A 591 7.07 79.56 17.76
C ALA A 591 6.12 80.67 17.27
N ASP A 592 6.68 81.84 16.95
CA ASP A 592 5.97 82.99 16.42
C ASP A 592 6.00 83.02 14.87
N GLN A 593 6.54 81.98 14.21
CA GLN A 593 6.70 81.91 12.74
C GLN A 593 6.17 80.58 12.16
N LEU A 594 5.02 80.65 11.45
CA LEU A 594 4.55 79.57 10.58
C LEU A 594 4.98 79.90 9.15
N SER A 595 5.48 78.89 8.45
CA SER A 595 6.38 78.94 7.30
C SER A 595 5.89 79.58 5.99
N ASP A 596 4.89 80.47 6.01
CA ASP A 596 4.61 81.46 4.94
C ASP A 596 3.43 82.39 5.28
N GLY A 597 3.27 82.79 6.55
CA GLY A 597 2.29 83.81 6.94
C GLY A 597 2.27 84.03 8.44
N MET A 598 2.65 85.22 8.88
CA MET A 598 2.77 85.54 10.29
C MET A 598 1.41 85.74 10.94
N LEU A 599 1.29 85.25 12.18
CA LEU A 599 0.17 85.59 13.05
C LEU A 599 0.36 87.06 13.50
N TYR A 600 -0.52 87.94 13.05
CA TYR A 600 -0.45 89.36 13.36
C TYR A 600 -1.48 89.72 14.43
N GLN A 601 -1.06 90.48 15.44
CA GLN A 601 -1.93 91.06 16.45
C GLN A 601 -2.03 92.57 16.21
N ASP A 602 -3.23 93.04 15.84
CA ASP A 602 -3.52 94.47 15.68
C ASP A 602 -4.21 94.99 16.94
N GLY A 603 -3.43 95.65 17.80
CA GLY A 603 -3.93 96.09 19.10
C GLY A 603 -4.21 94.94 20.08
N PRO A 604 -4.72 95.24 21.29
CA PRO A 604 -4.64 94.31 22.41
C PRO A 604 -5.41 92.99 22.23
N ASN A 605 -6.39 92.90 21.32
CA ASN A 605 -7.28 91.74 21.21
C ASN A 605 -7.71 91.35 19.79
N LEU A 606 -7.17 91.93 18.71
CA LEU A 606 -7.49 91.49 17.33
C LEU A 606 -6.36 90.66 16.73
N TRP A 607 -6.67 89.44 16.28
CA TRP A 607 -5.69 88.48 15.77
C TRP A 607 -6.04 88.06 14.34
N GLY A 608 -5.08 88.00 13.42
CA GLY A 608 -5.31 87.59 12.02
C GLY A 608 -4.04 87.07 11.34
N LYS A 609 -4.15 86.68 10.07
CA LYS A 609 -3.01 86.24 9.24
C LYS A 609 -2.59 87.36 8.28
N GLY A 610 -1.28 87.62 8.23
CA GLY A 610 -0.69 88.55 7.26
C GLY A 610 0.63 88.04 6.69
N HIS A 611 1.12 88.72 5.66
CA HIS A 611 2.44 88.47 5.07
C HIS A 611 3.26 89.76 4.97
N GLU A 612 4.58 89.62 5.03
CA GLU A 612 5.52 90.72 4.90
C GLU A 612 5.90 90.95 3.43
N HIS A 613 5.93 92.21 3.01
CA HIS A 613 6.51 92.61 1.73
C HIS A 613 7.62 93.65 1.95
N GLN A 614 8.85 93.32 1.52
CA GLN A 614 9.98 94.24 1.52
C GLN A 614 10.09 94.98 0.18
N SER A 615 10.12 96.32 0.24
CA SER A 615 10.42 97.13 -0.94
C SER A 615 11.93 97.13 -1.21
N HIS A 616 12.32 96.76 -2.44
CA HIS A 616 13.72 96.68 -2.83
C HIS A 616 14.24 97.91 -3.61
N THR A 617 13.49 99.02 -3.66
CA THR A 617 13.91 100.25 -4.38
C THR A 617 13.58 101.56 -3.61
N GLY A 618 14.40 102.59 -3.81
CA GLY A 618 14.18 103.95 -3.28
C GLY A 618 14.70 104.20 -1.85
N PRO A 619 14.51 105.42 -1.29
CA PRO A 619 15.07 105.82 0.01
C PRO A 619 14.52 105.04 1.21
N PHE A 620 13.59 104.11 0.98
CA PHE A 620 13.04 103.18 1.98
C PHE A 620 13.47 101.72 1.78
N LYS A 621 14.60 101.50 1.10
CA LYS A 621 15.18 100.17 0.91
C LYS A 621 15.47 99.52 2.27
N GLY A 622 14.78 98.43 2.57
CA GLY A 622 14.88 97.72 3.85
C GLY A 622 13.71 97.94 4.82
N HIS A 623 12.70 98.75 4.48
CA HIS A 623 11.48 98.81 5.29
C HIS A 623 10.51 97.68 4.91
N VAL A 624 10.05 96.95 5.93
CA VAL A 624 9.04 95.89 5.86
C VAL A 624 7.66 96.52 6.01
N LYS A 625 6.73 96.26 5.07
CA LYS A 625 5.30 96.55 5.23
C LYS A 625 4.53 95.23 5.39
N ILE A 626 3.55 95.21 6.31
CA ILE A 626 2.72 94.03 6.61
C ILE A 626 1.35 94.21 5.94
N PHE A 627 0.91 93.20 5.19
CA PHE A 627 -0.43 93.12 4.58
C PHE A 627 -1.27 92.04 5.28
N LEU A 628 -2.57 92.30 5.48
CA LEU A 628 -3.53 91.40 6.14
C LEU A 628 -4.38 90.67 5.10
N ASP A 629 -4.44 89.33 5.16
CA ASP A 629 -5.05 88.53 4.09
C ASP A 629 -6.46 87.98 4.41
N THR A 630 -6.94 87.94 5.66
CA THR A 630 -8.27 87.35 6.02
C THR A 630 -8.66 87.66 7.49
N PRO A 631 -9.93 87.46 7.94
CA PRO A 631 -10.57 88.24 9.01
C PRO A 631 -9.96 88.11 10.41
N LEU A 632 -10.16 89.14 11.24
CA LEU A 632 -9.58 89.31 12.56
C LEU A 632 -10.49 88.73 13.67
N TRP A 633 -9.94 87.94 14.58
CA TRP A 633 -10.64 87.38 15.75
C TRP A 633 -10.41 88.25 17.00
N ASN A 634 -11.47 88.44 17.80
CA ASN A 634 -11.49 89.29 19.00
C ASN A 634 -10.73 88.71 20.22
N SER A 635 -10.12 87.54 20.08
CA SER A 635 -9.20 86.94 21.05
C SER A 635 -8.40 85.84 20.36
N LYS A 636 -7.22 85.50 20.92
CA LYS A 636 -6.41 84.40 20.41
C LYS A 636 -7.17 83.07 20.47
N GLU A 637 -7.98 82.90 21.50
CA GLU A 637 -8.79 81.70 21.75
C GLU A 637 -9.88 81.49 20.69
N GLY A 638 -10.36 82.57 20.04
CA GLY A 638 -11.31 82.50 18.93
C GLY A 638 -10.76 81.88 17.64
N THR A 639 -9.44 81.68 17.56
CA THR A 639 -8.78 81.06 16.38
C THR A 639 -8.78 79.53 16.41
N TYR A 640 -9.28 78.91 17.49
CA TYR A 640 -9.30 77.44 17.67
C TYR A 640 -10.71 76.86 17.61
N GLY A 641 -10.87 75.71 16.95
CA GLY A 641 -11.98 74.81 17.18
C GLY A 641 -11.65 73.85 18.32
N THR A 642 -12.68 73.36 19.00
CA THR A 642 -12.51 72.47 20.15
C THR A 642 -13.31 71.18 19.98
N ALA A 643 -12.71 70.06 20.37
CA ALA A 643 -13.36 68.77 20.47
C ALA A 643 -13.18 68.27 21.91
N THR A 644 -14.28 67.93 22.58
CA THR A 644 -14.26 67.48 23.98
C THR A 644 -14.67 66.02 24.04
N LEU A 645 -13.81 65.17 24.62
CA LEU A 645 -14.11 63.76 24.84
C LEU A 645 -15.02 63.56 26.06
N LYS A 646 -15.68 62.40 26.13
CA LYS A 646 -16.65 62.07 27.20
C LYS A 646 -16.02 61.99 28.61
N ASP A 647 -14.70 61.89 28.72
CA ASP A 647 -13.96 61.93 29.97
C ASP A 647 -13.60 63.35 30.44
N GLY A 648 -14.01 64.39 29.70
CA GLY A 648 -13.76 65.79 30.01
C GLY A 648 -12.48 66.37 29.40
N SER A 649 -11.69 65.58 28.67
CA SER A 649 -10.49 66.05 27.98
C SER A 649 -10.85 66.94 26.78
N VAL A 650 -10.32 68.17 26.72
CA VAL A 650 -10.56 69.11 25.62
C VAL A 650 -9.33 69.20 24.71
N TYR A 651 -9.50 68.89 23.44
CA TYR A 651 -8.51 69.11 22.40
C TYR A 651 -8.82 70.40 21.65
N LYS A 652 -7.81 71.23 21.44
CA LYS A 652 -7.90 72.46 20.65
C LYS A 652 -7.03 72.30 19.40
N ALA A 653 -7.61 72.56 18.23
CA ALA A 653 -6.89 72.65 16.98
C ALA A 653 -7.32 73.93 16.25
N PHE A 654 -6.41 74.58 15.53
CA PHE A 654 -6.78 75.75 14.75
C PHE A 654 -7.80 75.36 13.68
N THR A 655 -8.97 75.99 13.68
CA THR A 655 -9.98 75.78 12.64
C THR A 655 -9.83 76.86 11.58
N TRP A 656 -9.21 76.50 10.46
CA TRP A 656 -9.18 77.35 9.28
C TRP A 656 -10.13 76.75 8.24
N GLU A 657 -11.36 77.25 8.16
CA GLU A 657 -12.19 77.03 6.97
C GLU A 657 -11.80 78.09 5.93
N PHE A 658 -11.36 77.64 4.76
CA PHE A 658 -11.13 78.53 3.63
C PHE A 658 -12.50 78.89 3.05
N GLU A 659 -13.05 80.05 3.40
CA GLU A 659 -14.17 80.64 2.65
C GLU A 659 -13.60 81.36 1.41
N PRO A 660 -13.81 80.84 0.18
CA PRO A 660 -13.48 81.61 -1.01
C PRO A 660 -14.44 82.81 -1.09
N VAL A 661 -13.89 84.02 -1.05
CA VAL A 661 -14.65 85.21 -1.43
C VAL A 661 -15.04 85.07 -2.90
N TYR A 662 -16.35 85.02 -3.11
CA TYR A 662 -17.05 84.63 -4.34
C TYR A 662 -16.58 85.32 -5.64
N THR A 663 -16.62 84.55 -6.74
CA THR A 663 -16.54 84.99 -8.14
C THR A 663 -17.74 85.87 -8.54
N PRO A 664 -17.67 86.61 -9.68
CA PRO A 664 -18.60 86.22 -10.74
C PRO A 664 -18.13 86.44 -12.21
N ARG A 665 -18.62 85.50 -13.03
CA ARG A 665 -19.05 85.60 -14.45
C ARG A 665 -17.99 85.65 -15.56
N GLY A 666 -17.94 84.55 -16.31
CA GLY A 666 -18.56 84.55 -17.64
C GLY A 666 -17.65 84.26 -18.84
N SER A 667 -18.04 83.22 -19.57
CA SER A 667 -17.89 83.03 -21.03
C SER A 667 -16.76 82.13 -21.54
N CYS A 668 -17.21 81.13 -22.30
CA CYS A 668 -16.65 80.63 -23.56
C CYS A 668 -15.41 79.71 -23.56
N CYS A 669 -15.74 78.45 -23.88
CA CYS A 669 -15.36 77.74 -25.11
C CYS A 669 -14.01 77.00 -25.22
N LEU A 670 -14.20 75.76 -25.72
CA LEU A 670 -13.38 74.95 -26.64
C LEU A 670 -12.23 74.08 -26.09
N CYS A 671 -12.39 72.77 -26.38
CA CYS A 671 -11.44 71.81 -26.98
C CYS A 671 -9.99 71.78 -26.44
N ARG A 672 -9.35 70.64 -26.19
CA ARG A 672 -9.18 69.48 -27.07
C ARG A 672 -8.40 68.39 -26.31
N ALA A 673 -8.57 67.14 -26.73
CA ALA A 673 -7.78 65.97 -26.36
C ALA A 673 -6.27 66.08 -26.71
N THR A 674 -5.39 65.38 -25.97
CA THR A 674 -4.54 64.23 -26.41
C THR A 674 -3.39 63.94 -25.42
N CYS A 675 -3.12 62.63 -25.22
CA CYS A 675 -1.85 61.89 -24.99
C CYS A 675 -0.75 62.49 -24.07
N CYS A 676 -0.05 61.73 -23.22
CA CYS A 676 0.36 60.32 -23.27
C CYS A 676 0.13 59.59 -21.94
#